data_AF-F4PMK5-F1
#
_entry.id   AF-F4PMK5-F1
#
_cell.length_a   1.000
_cell.length_b   1.000
_cell.length_c   1.000
_cell.angle_alpha   90.00
_cell.angle_beta   90.00
_cell.angle_gamma   90.00
#
_symmetry.space_group_name_H-M   'P 1'
#
loop_
_entity.id
_entity.type
_entity.pdbx_description
1 polymer ?
#
loop_
_entity_poly.entity_id
_entity_poly.type
_entity_poly.pdbx_seq_one_letter_code
_entity_poly.pdbx_strand_id
1 'polypeptide(L)'
;MVSPESSSSSSTLFKGLVFCILGKTSVASYLIADDIKKHGGSQSYTIGLSNYVLTSRVDSLQSSKLKQIVDDNIVILSDTFINDCIKSKQLKDFKLYQLESKSFITQAASSSTSLSKSTDNSTTSSNSAATTTTTTPTIEIDPTTTHISGISIYGDTDKHQPKFSSYYEILSSHLLQCSSFVKNNNVNKFFYLELQKCNLDDGNIKYRIYTQFGRTNELKSSTKQHRYFFDYKECCDVYSSIYNNKTSEENGYKNVLVSHSLIGSPLKLSKNTNTKDNDNASNSLSQYANIVDEDVERVKQRTYVSKEVSDLVSYVFEKSTRSLIGNFSVTFSDKGIETPLGVLSLDQVTKGETILKQIYSLMLDQDQQDDDEENELIGKLSSEFYSVIPTKIGQTQKERARAQFKSLADVDNMMENVQLMKDLATTSERNKSNLVTGTLVDMKYESLGTTIHHCHPSSSDYGIVNRLLQKDLDPSSSSSTSSITLVNVYRLAKEEEEINFREDIGNVKLLYHGTKSENIVGILVRGLLMPQIVLSKGGKRSDFGHLGAGIYFGDNISTSLKFTKGRKKVDRTIVQQRAFLFVAMVALGDISEQFAVQPLIMNPPTGHHSIQGVKSTPSQPSYFTQDEFVIYSTDQQKLLYLLELKY
;
A
#
# COMPACT_ATOMS: atom_id res chain seq x y z
N MET A 1 -59.67 2.45 39.45
CA MET A 1 -58.55 2.95 40.27
C MET A 1 -57.33 2.08 40.00
N VAL A 2 -56.49 2.46 39.04
CA VAL A 2 -55.08 2.08 38.95
C VAL A 2 -54.39 3.29 38.33
N SER A 3 -53.41 3.82 39.06
CA SER A 3 -52.71 5.07 38.82
C SER A 3 -51.89 5.07 37.51
N PRO A 4 -51.72 6.21 36.83
CA PRO A 4 -50.80 6.30 35.70
C PRO A 4 -49.36 6.33 36.20
N GLU A 5 -48.53 5.50 35.57
CA GLU A 5 -47.08 5.42 35.76
C GLU A 5 -46.40 6.76 35.50
N SER A 6 -45.44 7.08 36.35
CA SER A 6 -44.63 8.29 36.36
C SER A 6 -43.82 8.46 35.07
N SER A 7 -43.96 9.65 34.46
CA SER A 7 -43.09 10.20 33.42
C SER A 7 -41.60 10.10 33.77
N SER A 8 -40.80 9.46 32.91
CA SER A 8 -39.34 9.46 33.03
C SER A 8 -38.79 10.86 32.73
N SER A 9 -38.39 11.58 33.77
CA SER A 9 -37.65 12.84 33.66
C SER A 9 -36.33 12.59 32.91
N SER A 10 -36.13 13.21 31.74
CA SER A 10 -34.81 13.24 31.10
C SER A 10 -33.85 14.00 32.01
N SER A 11 -32.79 13.31 32.45
CA SER A 11 -31.74 13.91 33.28
C SER A 11 -31.04 15.00 32.49
N THR A 12 -30.88 16.20 33.05
CA THR A 12 -30.23 17.36 32.41
C THR A 12 -28.76 17.51 32.80
N LEU A 13 -28.12 16.40 33.17
CA LEU A 13 -26.80 16.35 33.79
C LEU A 13 -25.71 17.09 32.99
N PHE A 14 -25.76 17.01 31.67
CA PHE A 14 -24.79 17.61 30.76
C PHE A 14 -25.37 18.78 29.95
N LYS A 15 -26.49 19.37 30.41
CA LYS A 15 -27.17 20.44 29.69
C LYS A 15 -26.25 21.63 29.43
N GLY A 16 -26.11 21.99 28.15
CA GLY A 16 -25.27 23.11 27.71
C GLY A 16 -23.79 22.76 27.53
N LEU A 17 -23.39 21.50 27.74
CA LEU A 17 -22.03 21.03 27.49
C LEU A 17 -21.93 20.31 26.15
N VAL A 18 -20.90 20.67 25.39
CA VAL A 18 -20.54 20.08 24.09
C VAL A 18 -19.23 19.33 24.24
N PHE A 19 -19.22 18.04 23.92
CA PHE A 19 -18.04 17.18 24.01
C PHE A 19 -17.55 16.76 22.63
N CYS A 20 -16.22 16.69 22.44
CA CYS A 20 -15.61 16.05 21.29
C CYS A 20 -14.92 14.77 21.73
N ILE A 21 -15.29 13.62 21.15
CA ILE A 21 -14.72 12.32 21.54
C ILE A 21 -13.62 11.97 20.55
N LEU A 22 -12.38 11.82 21.03
CA LEU A 22 -11.20 11.62 20.18
C LEU A 22 -10.27 10.55 20.74
N GLY A 23 -9.52 9.91 19.83
CA GLY A 23 -8.54 8.90 20.19
C GLY A 23 -9.17 7.61 20.72
N LYS A 24 -8.45 6.92 21.61
CA LYS A 24 -8.94 5.72 22.29
C LYS A 24 -9.90 6.11 23.41
N THR A 25 -10.89 5.27 23.65
CA THR A 25 -11.84 5.36 24.76
C THR A 25 -11.95 4.00 25.45
N SER A 26 -12.31 3.98 26.73
CA SER A 26 -12.51 2.78 27.54
C SER A 26 -13.71 1.94 27.09
N VAL A 27 -14.69 2.59 26.45
CA VAL A 27 -15.85 1.97 25.80
C VAL A 27 -16.08 2.62 24.43
N ALA A 28 -16.91 2.01 23.56
CA ALA A 28 -17.11 2.52 22.20
C ALA A 28 -17.65 3.97 22.20
N SER A 29 -17.07 4.84 21.37
CA SER A 29 -17.38 6.28 21.35
C SER A 29 -18.85 6.61 21.10
N TYR A 30 -19.56 5.77 20.34
CA TYR A 30 -21.00 5.96 20.10
C TYR A 30 -21.85 5.74 21.36
N LEU A 31 -21.42 4.90 22.30
CA LEU A 31 -22.10 4.68 23.58
C LEU A 31 -21.95 5.92 24.47
N ILE A 32 -20.73 6.47 24.54
CA ILE A 32 -20.46 7.72 25.27
C ILE A 32 -21.28 8.86 24.68
N ALA A 33 -21.36 8.93 23.34
CA ALA A 33 -22.17 9.92 22.64
C ALA A 33 -23.68 9.79 22.93
N ASP A 34 -24.20 8.56 22.98
CA ASP A 34 -25.59 8.29 23.32
C ASP A 34 -25.88 8.69 24.77
N ASP A 35 -24.98 8.34 25.70
CA ASP A 35 -25.06 8.72 27.10
C ASP A 35 -25.04 10.24 27.30
N ILE A 36 -24.18 10.96 26.58
CA ILE A 36 -24.13 12.43 26.58
C ILE A 36 -25.48 13.01 26.13
N LYS A 37 -26.01 12.53 25.00
CA LYS A 37 -27.29 13.01 24.43
C LYS A 37 -28.47 12.71 25.34
N LYS A 38 -28.53 11.49 25.88
CA LYS A 38 -29.59 11.02 26.78
C LYS A 38 -29.65 11.82 28.08
N HIS A 39 -28.52 12.38 28.51
CA HIS A 39 -28.41 13.21 29.71
C HIS A 39 -28.27 14.72 29.41
N GLY A 40 -28.70 15.16 28.21
CA GLY A 40 -28.92 16.57 27.87
C GLY A 40 -27.72 17.33 27.29
N GLY A 41 -26.59 16.68 27.07
CA GLY A 41 -25.41 17.26 26.40
C GLY A 41 -25.43 17.05 24.89
N SER A 42 -24.42 17.57 24.20
CA SER A 42 -24.25 17.37 22.75
C SER A 42 -22.82 16.95 22.41
N GLN A 43 -22.67 16.34 21.23
CA GLN A 43 -21.38 15.93 20.68
C GLN A 43 -21.03 16.81 19.48
N SER A 44 -19.78 17.28 19.42
CA SER A 44 -19.17 17.90 18.25
C SER A 44 -18.12 16.98 17.64
N TYR A 45 -18.03 16.98 16.31
CA TYR A 45 -16.95 16.31 15.56
C TYR A 45 -15.79 17.27 15.22
N THR A 46 -15.97 18.56 15.49
CA THR A 46 -14.97 19.61 15.32
C THR A 46 -14.48 20.06 16.69
N ILE A 47 -13.17 19.99 16.92
CA ILE A 47 -12.52 20.34 18.20
C ILE A 47 -12.91 21.75 18.64
N GLY A 48 -12.74 22.76 17.78
CA GLY A 48 -13.03 24.17 18.09
C GLY A 48 -14.50 24.50 18.40
N LEU A 49 -15.44 23.55 18.21
CA LEU A 49 -16.84 23.72 18.57
C LEU A 49 -17.22 22.98 19.87
N SER A 50 -16.25 22.40 20.59
CA SER A 50 -16.47 21.64 21.82
C SER A 50 -15.95 22.38 23.06
N ASN A 51 -16.59 22.14 24.21
CA ASN A 51 -16.13 22.62 25.51
C ASN A 51 -15.02 21.73 26.08
N TYR A 52 -15.11 20.41 25.84
CA TYR A 52 -14.18 19.41 26.36
C TYR A 52 -13.89 18.33 25.33
N VAL A 53 -12.67 17.81 25.34
CA VAL A 53 -12.29 16.60 24.59
C VAL A 53 -12.28 15.40 25.51
N LEU A 54 -12.94 14.30 25.13
CA LEU A 54 -12.97 13.04 25.88
C LEU A 54 -12.05 12.00 25.22
N THR A 55 -11.14 11.43 26.00
CA THR A 55 -10.26 10.33 25.60
C THR A 55 -9.85 9.49 26.81
N SER A 56 -9.49 8.23 26.63
CA SER A 56 -8.95 7.40 27.73
C SER A 56 -7.47 7.69 27.99
N ARG A 57 -6.71 8.07 26.96
CA ARG A 57 -5.28 8.40 27.06
C ARG A 57 -4.87 9.45 26.02
N VAL A 58 -4.05 10.42 26.44
CA VAL A 58 -3.59 11.54 25.58
C VAL A 58 -2.70 11.06 24.43
N ASP A 59 -1.90 10.01 24.62
CA ASP A 59 -1.02 9.42 23.61
C ASP A 59 -1.77 8.77 22.43
N SER A 60 -3.09 8.59 22.56
CA SER A 60 -3.94 8.09 21.48
C SER A 60 -4.40 9.18 20.50
N LEU A 61 -4.10 10.44 20.79
CA LEU A 61 -4.48 11.58 19.95
C LEU A 61 -3.39 11.89 18.92
N GLN A 62 -3.79 12.18 17.68
CA GLN A 62 -2.86 12.61 16.63
C GLN A 62 -2.22 13.96 17.00
N SER A 63 -0.93 14.14 16.67
CA SER A 63 -0.16 15.36 17.00
C SER A 63 -0.80 16.66 16.47
N SER A 64 -1.43 16.61 15.28
CA SER A 64 -2.16 17.75 14.71
C SER A 64 -3.38 18.15 15.54
N LYS A 65 -4.15 17.16 16.04
CA LYS A 65 -5.30 17.39 16.90
C LYS A 65 -4.88 17.88 18.29
N LEU A 66 -3.80 17.34 18.85
CA LEU A 66 -3.24 17.83 20.11
C LEU A 66 -2.81 19.29 20.01
N LYS A 67 -2.16 19.69 18.91
CA LYS A 67 -1.80 21.08 18.65
C LYS A 67 -3.06 21.96 18.60
N GLN A 68 -4.08 21.56 17.84
CA GLN A 68 -5.35 22.30 17.77
C GLN A 68 -6.03 22.44 19.15
N ILE A 69 -6.09 21.37 19.95
CA ILE A 69 -6.68 21.41 21.30
C ILE A 69 -5.96 22.42 22.20
N VAL A 70 -4.64 22.50 22.08
CA VAL A 70 -3.79 23.44 22.84
C VAL A 70 -3.98 24.87 22.35
N ASP A 71 -3.97 25.09 21.03
CA ASP A 71 -4.16 26.39 20.40
C ASP A 71 -5.55 26.97 20.72
N ASP A 72 -6.59 26.12 20.72
CA ASP A 72 -7.97 26.47 21.07
C ASP A 72 -8.22 26.50 22.59
N ASN A 73 -7.22 26.19 23.42
CA ASN A 73 -7.27 26.11 24.88
C ASN A 73 -8.42 25.23 25.43
N ILE A 74 -8.65 24.07 24.79
CA ILE A 74 -9.70 23.12 25.17
C ILE A 74 -9.16 22.09 26.16
N VAL A 75 -9.94 21.79 27.20
CA VAL A 75 -9.55 20.84 28.25
C VAL A 75 -9.82 19.40 27.82
N ILE A 76 -8.82 18.53 28.00
CA ILE A 76 -8.94 17.09 27.78
C ILE A 76 -9.35 16.40 29.09
N LEU A 77 -10.41 15.60 29.05
CA LEU A 77 -10.94 14.82 30.16
C LEU A 77 -10.84 13.32 29.86
N SER A 78 -10.66 12.51 30.90
CA SER A 78 -10.84 11.06 30.83
C SER A 78 -12.27 10.73 30.43
N ASP A 79 -12.45 9.80 29.50
CA ASP A 79 -13.76 9.34 29.05
C ASP A 79 -14.59 8.68 30.16
N THR A 80 -13.95 8.23 31.24
CA THR A 80 -14.62 7.73 32.47
C THR A 80 -15.48 8.79 33.17
N PHE A 81 -15.23 10.08 32.92
CA PHE A 81 -15.98 11.21 33.46
C PHE A 81 -17.49 11.07 33.22
N ILE A 82 -17.89 10.69 32.01
CA ILE A 82 -19.31 10.59 31.63
C ILE A 82 -20.00 9.51 32.46
N ASN A 83 -19.39 8.33 32.55
CA ASN A 83 -19.95 7.20 33.30
C ASN A 83 -20.06 7.51 34.80
N ASP A 84 -19.06 8.15 35.39
CA ASP A 84 -19.05 8.48 36.81
C ASP A 84 -20.07 9.58 37.17
N CYS A 85 -20.26 10.55 36.28
CA CYS A 85 -21.33 11.54 36.41
C CYS A 85 -22.71 10.86 36.39
N ILE A 86 -22.94 9.94 35.45
CA ILE A 86 -24.22 9.21 35.32
C ILE A 86 -24.48 8.32 36.54
N LYS A 87 -23.49 7.53 36.97
CA LYS A 87 -23.59 6.65 38.14
C LYS A 87 -23.90 7.43 39.42
N SER A 88 -23.25 8.57 39.59
CA SER A 88 -23.46 9.42 40.78
C SER A 88 -24.64 10.38 40.66
N LYS A 89 -25.30 10.45 39.50
CA LYS A 89 -26.38 11.40 39.17
C LYS A 89 -26.02 12.86 39.45
N GLN A 90 -24.73 13.20 39.44
CA GLN A 90 -24.22 14.55 39.72
C GLN A 90 -23.05 14.85 38.78
N LEU A 91 -22.99 16.09 38.28
CA LEU A 91 -21.85 16.55 37.49
C LEU A 91 -20.60 16.61 38.38
N LYS A 92 -19.60 15.79 38.05
CA LYS A 92 -18.33 15.73 38.79
C LYS A 92 -17.44 16.92 38.48
N ASP A 93 -16.49 17.20 39.37
CA ASP A 93 -15.47 18.22 39.12
C ASP A 93 -14.54 17.77 37.98
N PHE A 94 -14.53 18.55 36.90
CA PHE A 94 -13.72 18.31 35.71
C PHE A 94 -12.23 18.19 36.01
N LYS A 95 -11.71 18.90 37.02
CA LYS A 95 -10.29 18.88 37.38
C LYS A 95 -9.80 17.49 37.79
N LEU A 96 -10.67 16.66 38.37
CA LEU A 96 -10.34 15.30 38.80
C LEU A 96 -10.15 14.33 37.63
N TYR A 97 -10.66 14.69 36.45
CA TYR A 97 -10.63 13.87 35.24
C TYR A 97 -9.74 14.47 34.16
N GLN A 98 -9.09 15.60 34.43
CA GLN A 98 -8.25 16.29 33.45
C GLN A 98 -6.98 15.50 33.16
N LEU A 99 -6.69 15.30 31.87
CA LEU A 99 -5.47 14.64 31.41
C LEU A 99 -4.44 15.69 30.96
N GLU A 100 -3.18 15.52 31.36
CA GLU A 100 -2.12 16.49 31.02
C GLU A 100 -1.65 16.36 29.57
N SER A 101 -1.66 17.48 28.83
CA SER A 101 -1.24 17.58 27.42
C SER A 101 0.18 18.10 27.21
N LYS A 102 0.78 18.77 28.21
CA LYS A 102 2.04 19.53 28.05
C LYS A 102 3.28 18.67 27.88
N SER A 103 3.32 17.45 28.40
CA SER A 103 4.46 16.53 28.27
C SER A 103 4.63 15.95 26.85
N PHE A 104 3.56 15.93 26.04
CA PHE A 104 3.55 15.31 24.71
C PHE A 104 3.92 16.27 23.57
N ILE A 105 3.77 17.59 23.77
CA ILE A 105 4.11 18.61 22.75
C ILE A 105 5.63 18.70 22.56
N THR A 106 6.41 18.50 23.62
CA THR A 106 7.87 18.56 23.58
C THR A 106 8.49 17.43 22.75
N GLN A 107 7.80 16.28 22.61
CA GLN A 107 8.24 15.17 21.75
C GLN A 107 7.85 15.37 20.26
N ALA A 108 6.76 16.08 19.97
CA ALA A 108 6.28 16.29 18.60
C ALA A 108 6.99 17.45 17.87
N ALA A 109 7.51 18.45 18.60
CA ALA A 109 8.23 19.57 17.99
C ALA A 109 9.61 19.17 17.42
N SER A 110 10.22 18.08 17.88
CA SER A 110 11.52 17.60 17.41
C SER A 110 11.48 16.86 16.07
N SER A 111 10.30 16.67 15.47
CA SER A 111 10.10 15.83 14.27
C SER A 111 9.58 16.60 13.03
N SER A 112 9.59 17.94 13.01
CA SER A 112 9.14 18.71 11.83
C SER A 112 9.94 20.00 11.56
N THR A 113 11.14 19.86 11.02
CA THR A 113 11.87 20.87 10.22
C THR A 113 12.98 20.07 9.50
N SER A 114 13.23 20.06 8.19
CA SER A 114 13.20 21.09 7.15
C SER A 114 13.43 20.45 5.76
N LEU A 115 12.79 20.97 4.70
CA LEU A 115 13.32 20.97 3.33
C LEU A 115 13.53 22.43 2.92
N SER A 116 14.78 22.85 2.70
CA SER A 116 15.20 23.57 1.48
C SER A 116 16.66 24.10 1.56
N LYS A 117 17.38 23.82 0.46
CA LYS A 117 18.52 24.52 -0.15
C LYS A 117 19.93 24.37 0.44
N SER A 118 20.82 24.02 -0.50
CA SER A 118 22.23 23.68 -0.47
C SER A 118 23.19 24.86 -0.29
N THR A 119 24.29 24.63 0.43
CA THR A 119 25.63 25.09 0.05
C THR A 119 26.69 24.27 0.80
N ASP A 120 27.77 23.94 0.09
CA ASP A 120 28.90 23.12 0.55
C ASP A 120 29.60 23.68 1.80
N ASN A 121 29.90 22.79 2.76
CA ASN A 121 31.27 22.58 3.26
C ASN A 121 31.34 21.42 4.25
N SER A 122 32.42 20.65 4.10
CA SER A 122 32.84 19.57 4.99
C SER A 122 33.04 20.03 6.44
N THR A 123 32.67 19.19 7.41
CA THR A 123 33.53 18.62 8.47
C THR A 123 32.68 17.80 9.44
N THR A 124 33.18 16.61 9.76
CA THR A 124 32.75 15.59 10.72
C THR A 124 32.29 16.08 12.10
N SER A 125 31.13 15.60 12.57
CA SER A 125 30.95 15.04 13.92
C SER A 125 29.56 14.39 14.06
N SER A 126 29.57 13.14 14.51
CA SER A 126 28.45 12.23 14.68
C SER A 126 27.74 12.44 16.02
N ASN A 127 26.42 12.62 16.00
CA ASN A 127 25.52 12.33 17.13
C ASN A 127 24.13 11.95 16.60
N SER A 128 23.85 10.65 16.55
CA SER A 128 22.56 10.08 16.15
C SER A 128 21.81 9.57 17.39
N ALA A 129 20.67 10.22 17.69
CA ALA A 129 19.70 9.77 18.68
C ALA A 129 18.81 8.67 18.07
N ALA A 130 18.65 7.58 18.82
CA ALA A 130 18.05 6.33 18.39
C ALA A 130 16.51 6.40 18.29
N THR A 131 15.98 5.95 17.15
CA THR A 131 14.57 5.62 16.96
C THR A 131 14.39 4.13 17.23
N THR A 132 13.55 3.78 18.19
CA THR A 132 13.33 2.42 18.69
C THR A 132 12.52 1.58 17.68
N THR A 133 13.21 1.01 16.69
CA THR A 133 12.77 -0.21 16.01
C THR A 133 13.13 -1.40 16.89
N THR A 134 12.24 -2.37 17.02
CA THR A 134 12.52 -3.63 17.73
C THR A 134 13.49 -4.48 16.90
N THR A 135 14.75 -4.06 16.81
CA THR A 135 15.83 -4.78 16.17
C THR A 135 16.36 -5.83 17.13
N THR A 136 16.15 -7.11 16.80
CA THR A 136 17.03 -8.20 17.25
C THR A 136 18.50 -7.77 17.11
N PRO A 137 19.38 -8.09 18.08
CA PRO A 137 20.78 -7.66 18.07
C PRO A 137 21.51 -8.19 16.82
N THR A 138 21.65 -7.34 15.81
CA THR A 138 22.26 -7.70 14.53
C THR A 138 23.76 -7.92 14.71
N ILE A 139 24.25 -9.11 14.37
CA ILE A 139 25.69 -9.36 14.24
C ILE A 139 26.22 -8.51 13.09
N GLU A 140 27.28 -7.73 13.34
CA GLU A 140 28.03 -7.06 12.28
C GLU A 140 28.78 -8.11 11.47
N ILE A 141 28.48 -8.17 10.17
CA ILE A 141 29.20 -9.03 9.24
C ILE A 141 30.61 -8.48 9.08
N ASP A 142 31.63 -9.28 9.34
CA ASP A 142 33.01 -8.92 9.03
C ASP A 142 33.26 -9.17 7.53
N PRO A 143 33.44 -8.10 6.73
CA PRO A 143 33.64 -8.24 5.28
C PRO A 143 35.01 -8.84 4.92
N THR A 144 35.95 -8.89 5.86
CA THR A 144 37.31 -9.41 5.64
C THR A 144 37.40 -10.92 5.83
N THR A 145 36.38 -11.55 6.41
CA THR A 145 36.37 -12.99 6.66
C THR A 145 36.27 -13.78 5.35
N THR A 146 37.23 -14.66 5.11
CA THR A 146 37.30 -15.57 3.95
C THR A 146 36.67 -16.92 4.27
N HIS A 147 36.63 -17.82 3.28
CA HIS A 147 35.99 -19.14 3.41
C HIS A 147 36.64 -20.01 4.51
N ILE A 148 35.86 -20.36 5.54
CA ILE A 148 36.25 -21.28 6.62
C ILE A 148 35.81 -22.71 6.28
N SER A 149 36.77 -23.64 6.19
CA SER A 149 36.54 -25.07 5.94
C SER A 149 36.61 -25.90 7.25
N GLY A 150 36.26 -27.18 7.18
CA GLY A 150 36.39 -28.11 8.32
C GLY A 150 35.23 -28.08 9.33
N ILE A 151 34.21 -27.25 9.11
CA ILE A 151 33.02 -27.21 9.96
C ILE A 151 32.08 -28.38 9.64
N SER A 152 31.66 -29.13 10.66
CA SER A 152 30.68 -30.21 10.50
C SER A 152 29.30 -29.65 10.15
N ILE A 153 28.68 -30.22 9.11
CA ILE A 153 27.38 -29.83 8.59
C ILE A 153 26.42 -31.00 8.78
N TYR A 154 25.29 -30.74 9.43
CA TYR A 154 24.26 -31.74 9.67
C TYR A 154 22.98 -31.39 8.93
N GLY A 155 22.34 -32.38 8.30
CA GLY A 155 21.00 -32.20 7.71
C GLY A 155 19.90 -32.20 8.77
N ASP A 156 18.71 -31.71 8.43
CA ASP A 156 17.57 -31.62 9.37
C ASP A 156 17.20 -32.95 10.03
N THR A 157 17.33 -34.05 9.28
CA THR A 157 16.97 -35.41 9.70
C THR A 157 18.17 -36.25 10.15
N ASP A 158 19.35 -35.65 10.27
CA ASP A 158 20.56 -36.37 10.68
C ASP A 158 20.48 -36.78 12.16
N LYS A 159 20.69 -38.07 12.44
CA LYS A 159 20.60 -38.66 13.79
C LYS A 159 21.80 -38.31 14.67
N HIS A 160 22.93 -37.91 14.08
CA HIS A 160 24.17 -37.62 14.81
C HIS A 160 24.32 -36.12 15.14
N GLN A 161 23.25 -35.35 15.02
CA GLN A 161 23.23 -33.95 15.39
C GLN A 161 23.57 -33.74 16.87
N PRO A 162 24.47 -32.80 17.19
CA PRO A 162 24.68 -32.35 18.55
C PRO A 162 23.36 -31.87 19.19
N LYS A 163 23.13 -32.22 20.47
CA LYS A 163 21.95 -31.74 21.22
C LYS A 163 21.87 -30.21 21.21
N PHE A 164 20.66 -29.69 21.02
CA PHE A 164 20.36 -28.26 21.01
C PHE A 164 18.91 -28.04 21.46
N SER A 165 18.68 -27.06 22.32
CA SER A 165 17.34 -26.82 22.90
C SER A 165 16.35 -26.34 21.84
N SER A 166 15.07 -26.72 21.99
CA SER A 166 13.96 -26.13 21.23
C SER A 166 13.66 -24.70 21.66
N TYR A 167 14.09 -24.31 22.87
CA TYR A 167 14.03 -22.94 23.38
C TYR A 167 15.35 -22.24 23.07
N TYR A 168 15.36 -21.48 21.98
CA TYR A 168 16.52 -20.71 21.52
C TYR A 168 16.13 -19.27 21.19
N GLU A 169 17.12 -18.40 21.14
CA GLU A 169 17.01 -17.03 20.65
C GLU A 169 17.57 -16.96 19.23
N ILE A 170 16.98 -16.11 18.39
CA ILE A 170 17.52 -15.76 17.08
C ILE A 170 18.29 -14.45 17.24
N LEU A 171 19.61 -14.52 17.11
CA LEU A 171 20.47 -13.34 17.24
C LEU A 171 20.48 -12.55 15.93
N SER A 172 20.75 -13.22 14.80
CA SER A 172 20.81 -12.58 13.48
C SER A 172 20.19 -13.46 12.40
N SER A 173 19.62 -12.86 11.35
CA SER A 173 19.12 -13.59 10.19
C SER A 173 19.20 -12.80 8.91
N HIS A 174 19.65 -13.43 7.82
CA HIS A 174 19.70 -12.86 6.48
C HIS A 174 18.94 -13.77 5.50
N LEU A 175 18.06 -13.16 4.70
CA LEU A 175 17.39 -13.81 3.58
C LEU A 175 18.03 -13.30 2.28
N LEU A 176 18.49 -14.23 1.46
CA LEU A 176 19.18 -13.94 0.22
C LEU A 176 18.44 -14.58 -0.96
N GLN A 177 18.51 -13.95 -2.12
CA GLN A 177 17.93 -14.42 -3.38
C GLN A 177 18.94 -14.22 -4.52
N CYS A 178 19.05 -15.20 -5.40
CA CYS A 178 19.83 -15.14 -6.63
C CYS A 178 18.96 -15.58 -7.80
N SER A 179 18.76 -14.66 -8.72
CA SER A 179 18.13 -14.87 -10.02
C SER A 179 19.16 -14.53 -11.08
N SER A 180 19.56 -15.50 -11.90
CA SER A 180 20.45 -15.33 -13.05
C SER A 180 19.83 -16.03 -14.24
N PHE A 181 19.71 -15.29 -15.34
CA PHE A 181 19.14 -15.79 -16.60
C PHE A 181 20.09 -15.59 -17.79
N VAL A 182 21.34 -15.22 -17.54
CA VAL A 182 22.39 -14.98 -18.54
C VAL A 182 23.34 -16.19 -18.62
N LYS A 183 23.90 -16.48 -19.80
CA LYS A 183 25.00 -17.45 -20.03
C LYS A 183 24.79 -18.85 -19.40
N ASN A 184 23.69 -19.54 -19.72
CA ASN A 184 23.36 -20.91 -19.28
C ASN A 184 23.30 -21.17 -17.75
N ASN A 185 23.66 -20.19 -16.91
CA ASN A 185 23.48 -20.23 -15.47
C ASN A 185 22.01 -19.96 -15.16
N ASN A 186 21.25 -21.03 -15.00
CA ASN A 186 19.81 -20.99 -14.71
C ASN A 186 19.56 -21.07 -13.21
N VAL A 187 19.74 -19.96 -12.52
CA VAL A 187 19.61 -19.89 -11.06
C VAL A 187 18.39 -19.04 -10.74
N ASN A 188 17.42 -19.62 -10.03
CA ASN A 188 16.38 -18.88 -9.31
C ASN A 188 16.24 -19.57 -7.96
N LYS A 189 17.07 -19.13 -7.01
CA LYS A 189 17.29 -19.79 -5.73
C LYS A 189 17.29 -18.79 -4.59
N PHE A 190 16.84 -19.24 -3.43
CA PHE A 190 16.97 -18.52 -2.18
C PHE A 190 18.00 -19.19 -1.27
N PHE A 191 18.58 -18.40 -0.38
CA PHE A 191 19.44 -18.87 0.70
C PHE A 191 19.12 -18.09 1.97
N TYR A 192 18.71 -18.78 3.02
CA TYR A 192 18.42 -18.20 4.31
C TYR A 192 19.47 -18.66 5.32
N LEU A 193 19.95 -17.72 6.13
CA LEU A 193 21.00 -17.92 7.12
C LEU A 193 20.58 -17.29 8.45
N GLU A 194 20.61 -18.05 9.54
CA GLU A 194 20.16 -17.62 10.85
C GLU A 194 21.14 -18.09 11.93
N LEU A 195 21.52 -17.18 12.84
CA LEU A 195 22.35 -17.48 13.99
C LEU A 195 21.49 -17.55 15.24
N GLN A 196 21.63 -18.65 15.96
CA GLN A 196 20.80 -18.98 17.11
C GLN A 196 21.63 -19.26 18.34
N LYS A 197 21.08 -18.94 19.51
CA LYS A 197 21.69 -19.14 20.83
C LYS A 197 20.73 -19.92 21.72
N CYS A 198 21.22 -20.92 22.44
CA CYS A 198 20.47 -21.54 23.53
C CYS A 198 21.36 -21.76 24.75
N ASN A 199 20.71 -21.89 25.91
CA ASN A 199 21.33 -22.38 27.13
C ASN A 199 21.07 -23.88 27.22
N LEU A 200 22.11 -24.65 27.50
CA LEU A 200 22.02 -26.08 27.76
C LEU A 200 21.67 -26.35 29.23
N ASP A 201 21.22 -27.57 29.52
CA ASP A 201 20.82 -27.99 30.86
C ASP A 201 21.97 -27.93 31.89
N ASP A 202 23.22 -28.00 31.42
CA ASP A 202 24.44 -27.89 32.22
C ASP A 202 24.89 -26.43 32.46
N GLY A 203 24.11 -25.45 32.00
CA GLY A 203 24.41 -24.02 32.10
C GLY A 203 25.33 -23.48 31.01
N ASN A 204 25.88 -24.34 30.14
CA ASN A 204 26.72 -23.89 29.03
C ASN A 204 25.89 -23.24 27.92
N ILE A 205 26.46 -22.24 27.27
CA ILE A 205 25.84 -21.59 26.11
C ILE A 205 26.27 -22.34 24.85
N LYS A 206 25.32 -22.57 23.94
CA LYS A 206 25.58 -23.17 22.64
C LYS A 206 24.98 -22.35 21.52
N TYR A 207 25.72 -22.26 20.43
CA TYR A 207 25.32 -21.54 19.23
C TYR A 207 25.04 -22.51 18.08
N ARG A 208 24.10 -22.13 17.21
CA ARG A 208 23.78 -22.86 15.99
C ARG A 208 23.63 -21.89 14.83
N ILE A 209 24.27 -22.21 13.71
CA ILE A 209 23.96 -21.60 12.42
C ILE A 209 22.96 -22.52 11.71
N TYR A 210 21.75 -22.01 11.50
CA TYR A 210 20.72 -22.62 10.68
C TYR A 210 20.80 -22.05 9.26
N THR A 211 20.77 -22.93 8.27
CA THR A 211 20.68 -22.55 6.86
C THR A 211 19.56 -23.28 6.18
N GLN A 212 18.80 -22.57 5.34
CA GLN A 212 17.75 -23.16 4.51
C GLN A 212 17.86 -22.61 3.09
N PHE A 213 17.94 -23.48 2.09
CA PHE A 213 18.16 -23.05 0.70
C PHE A 213 17.50 -23.99 -0.29
N GLY A 214 17.18 -23.47 -1.46
CA GLY A 214 16.48 -24.22 -2.49
C GLY A 214 16.02 -23.33 -3.64
N ARG A 215 15.10 -23.85 -4.44
CA ARG A 215 14.47 -23.07 -5.51
C ARG A 215 13.36 -22.19 -4.94
N THR A 216 13.27 -20.96 -5.43
CA THR A 216 12.25 -19.98 -5.01
C THR A 216 10.81 -20.47 -5.27
N ASN A 217 10.63 -21.36 -6.25
CA ASN A 217 9.31 -21.91 -6.58
C ASN A 217 8.93 -23.15 -5.75
N GLU A 218 9.89 -23.76 -5.05
CA GLU A 218 9.74 -25.08 -4.43
C GLU A 218 10.21 -25.05 -2.97
N LEU A 219 9.66 -24.11 -2.19
CA LEU A 219 10.05 -23.90 -0.78
C LEU A 219 9.93 -25.17 0.07
N LYS A 220 8.94 -26.02 -0.23
CA LYS A 220 8.69 -27.27 0.50
C LYS A 220 9.78 -28.32 0.32
N SER A 221 10.53 -28.30 -0.79
CA SER A 221 11.64 -29.22 -1.06
C SER A 221 13.01 -28.60 -0.72
N SER A 222 13.03 -27.50 0.03
CA SER A 222 14.27 -26.85 0.43
C SER A 222 15.12 -27.70 1.37
N THR A 223 16.43 -27.59 1.19
CA THR A 223 17.42 -28.22 2.05
C THR A 223 17.63 -27.37 3.29
N LYS A 224 17.68 -28.03 4.46
CA LYS A 224 18.01 -27.39 5.73
C LYS A 224 19.27 -28.03 6.31
N GLN A 225 20.15 -27.19 6.85
CA GLN A 225 21.41 -27.61 7.44
C GLN A 225 21.69 -26.84 8.73
N HIS A 226 22.41 -27.50 9.63
CA HIS A 226 22.78 -27.01 10.95
C HIS A 226 24.30 -27.12 11.14
N ARG A 227 24.89 -26.12 11.80
CA ARG A 227 26.30 -26.11 12.26
C ARG A 227 26.29 -25.67 13.72
N TYR A 228 27.06 -26.32 14.58
CA TYR A 228 27.00 -26.12 16.04
C TYR A 228 28.34 -25.63 16.58
N PHE A 229 28.31 -24.69 17.52
CA PHE A 229 29.50 -24.05 18.08
C PHE A 229 29.32 -23.85 19.59
N PHE A 230 30.43 -23.85 20.32
CA PHE A 230 30.49 -23.44 21.72
C PHE A 230 31.09 -22.03 21.86
N ASP A 231 32.00 -21.66 20.96
CA ASP A 231 32.56 -20.31 20.91
C ASP A 231 31.70 -19.37 20.05
N TYR A 232 31.42 -18.18 20.58
CA TYR A 232 30.61 -17.18 19.89
C TYR A 232 31.37 -16.55 18.72
N LYS A 233 32.69 -16.31 18.88
CA LYS A 233 33.51 -15.65 17.87
C LYS A 233 33.68 -16.55 16.65
N GLU A 234 34.00 -17.83 16.85
CA GLU A 234 34.05 -18.84 15.79
C GLU A 234 32.71 -18.92 15.03
N CYS A 235 31.58 -18.93 15.76
CA CYS A 235 30.25 -18.92 15.16
C CYS A 235 30.02 -17.67 14.29
N CYS A 236 30.41 -16.48 14.76
CA CYS A 236 30.30 -15.23 14.01
C CYS A 236 31.20 -15.20 12.76
N ASP A 237 32.40 -15.76 12.86
CA ASP A 237 33.34 -15.84 11.73
C ASP A 237 32.82 -16.80 10.66
N VAL A 238 32.30 -17.96 11.06
CA VAL A 238 31.66 -18.89 10.10
C VAL A 238 30.40 -18.28 9.49
N TYR A 239 29.61 -17.54 10.27
CA TYR A 239 28.45 -16.82 9.76
C TYR A 239 28.85 -15.80 8.68
N SER A 240 29.86 -14.97 8.96
CA SER A 240 30.38 -13.96 8.03
C SER A 240 30.98 -14.62 6.79
N SER A 241 31.75 -15.69 6.95
CA SER A 241 32.28 -16.51 5.84
C SER A 241 31.17 -17.02 4.91
N ILE A 242 30.09 -17.59 5.46
CA ILE A 242 28.96 -18.09 4.65
C ILE A 242 28.26 -16.93 3.93
N TYR A 243 28.00 -15.83 4.64
CA TYR A 243 27.36 -14.65 4.08
C TYR A 243 28.18 -14.07 2.93
N ASN A 244 29.45 -13.74 3.17
CA ASN A 244 30.38 -13.16 2.18
C ASN A 244 30.54 -14.08 0.97
N ASN A 245 30.66 -15.40 1.19
CA ASN A 245 30.72 -16.35 0.09
C ASN A 245 29.46 -16.27 -0.78
N LYS A 246 28.26 -16.25 -0.18
CA LYS A 246 27.00 -16.20 -0.93
C LYS A 246 26.77 -14.87 -1.63
N THR A 247 27.16 -13.76 -1.02
CA THR A 247 26.98 -12.41 -1.58
C THR A 247 28.14 -11.96 -2.48
N SER A 248 29.17 -12.79 -2.66
CA SER A 248 30.26 -12.53 -3.61
C SER A 248 29.74 -12.37 -5.04
N GLU A 249 30.53 -11.71 -5.90
CA GLU A 249 30.20 -11.53 -7.32
C GLU A 249 30.01 -12.87 -8.05
N GLU A 250 30.75 -13.91 -7.65
CA GLU A 250 30.64 -15.25 -8.23
C GLU A 250 29.29 -15.91 -7.94
N ASN A 251 28.80 -15.82 -6.70
CA ASN A 251 27.53 -16.45 -6.30
C ASN A 251 26.31 -15.54 -6.55
N GLY A 252 26.50 -14.22 -6.54
CA GLY A 252 25.52 -13.23 -6.97
C GLY A 252 24.27 -13.08 -6.10
N TYR A 253 24.22 -13.64 -4.89
CA TYR A 253 23.03 -13.50 -4.05
C TYR A 253 22.91 -12.07 -3.52
N LYS A 254 21.68 -11.56 -3.56
CA LYS A 254 21.31 -10.25 -3.02
C LYS A 254 20.47 -10.40 -1.76
N ASN A 255 20.64 -9.49 -0.82
CA ASN A 255 19.84 -9.45 0.40
C ASN A 255 18.41 -9.00 0.08
N VAL A 256 17.42 -9.71 0.64
CA VAL A 256 16.00 -9.40 0.49
C VAL A 256 15.39 -9.09 1.85
N LEU A 257 14.94 -7.84 2.00
CA LEU A 257 14.28 -7.38 3.21
C LEU A 257 12.78 -7.68 3.15
N VAL A 258 12.36 -8.66 3.95
CA VAL A 258 10.95 -9.03 4.12
C VAL A 258 10.46 -8.68 5.53
N SER A 259 9.26 -8.12 5.61
CA SER A 259 8.62 -7.81 6.90
C SER A 259 8.10 -9.07 7.59
N HIS A 260 7.69 -10.07 6.81
CA HIS A 260 7.26 -11.38 7.29
C HIS A 260 7.84 -12.44 6.37
N SER A 261 8.74 -13.30 6.88
CA SER A 261 9.38 -14.32 6.06
C SER A 261 8.60 -15.63 6.06
N LEU A 262 8.45 -16.26 4.90
CA LEU A 262 7.92 -17.63 4.79
C LEU A 262 9.01 -18.69 4.94
N ILE A 263 10.25 -18.25 5.19
CA ILE A 263 11.44 -19.09 5.33
C ILE A 263 12.05 -18.83 6.69
N GLY A 264 12.55 -19.89 7.32
CA GLY A 264 13.34 -19.79 8.53
C GLY A 264 13.10 -20.94 9.47
N SER A 265 13.74 -20.85 10.64
CA SER A 265 13.58 -21.86 11.68
C SER A 265 12.13 -21.89 12.22
N PRO A 266 11.71 -22.98 12.89
CA PRO A 266 10.38 -23.06 13.50
C PRO A 266 10.04 -21.86 14.41
N LEU A 267 11.03 -21.33 15.14
CA LEU A 267 10.87 -20.12 15.94
C LEU A 267 10.64 -18.87 15.08
N LYS A 268 11.37 -18.70 13.97
CA LYS A 268 11.16 -17.57 13.05
C LYS A 268 9.73 -17.59 12.47
N LEU A 269 9.27 -18.77 12.07
CA LEU A 269 7.94 -18.96 11.47
C LEU A 269 6.81 -18.81 12.50
N SER A 270 6.98 -19.29 13.73
CA SER A 270 5.98 -19.12 14.80
C SER A 270 5.85 -17.66 15.27
N LYS A 271 6.93 -16.88 15.26
CA LYS A 271 6.84 -15.42 15.47
C LYS A 271 5.96 -14.73 14.42
N ASN A 272 5.83 -15.30 13.22
CA ASN A 272 4.93 -14.77 12.20
C ASN A 272 3.46 -15.14 12.41
N THR A 273 3.16 -16.19 13.19
CA THR A 273 1.79 -16.60 13.54
C THR A 273 1.31 -15.97 14.85
N ASN A 274 2.23 -15.67 15.77
CA ASN A 274 1.93 -15.20 17.14
C ASN A 274 1.72 -13.68 17.26
N THR A 275 1.37 -12.98 16.18
CA THR A 275 0.80 -11.62 16.29
C THR A 275 -0.67 -11.63 16.73
N LYS A 276 -1.22 -12.82 16.98
CA LYS A 276 -2.36 -13.05 17.87
C LYS A 276 -1.88 -14.05 18.94
N ASP A 277 -2.26 -13.81 20.19
CA ASP A 277 -2.05 -14.70 21.34
C ASP A 277 -0.68 -14.59 22.03
N ASN A 278 -0.45 -13.44 22.69
CA ASN A 278 0.16 -13.47 24.01
C ASN A 278 -0.96 -13.75 25.02
N ASP A 279 -1.21 -15.03 25.29
CA ASP A 279 -1.59 -15.53 26.61
C ASP A 279 -1.40 -17.05 26.64
N ASN A 280 -0.42 -17.46 27.44
CA ASN A 280 -0.27 -18.78 28.07
C ASN A 280 0.09 -20.01 27.21
N ALA A 281 1.32 -20.45 27.44
CA ALA A 281 1.83 -21.81 27.47
C ALA A 281 0.86 -22.98 27.14
N SER A 282 1.28 -23.75 26.13
CA SER A 282 1.22 -25.21 26.02
C SER A 282 -0.13 -25.94 25.81
N ASN A 283 -0.08 -26.75 24.74
CA ASN A 283 -0.69 -28.07 24.56
C ASN A 283 -2.14 -28.19 24.00
N SER A 284 -2.20 -29.01 22.95
CA SER A 284 -3.32 -29.91 22.61
C SER A 284 -4.47 -29.36 21.76
N LEU A 285 -4.21 -29.28 20.47
CA LEU A 285 -5.22 -29.30 19.40
C LEU A 285 -5.86 -30.71 19.29
N SER A 286 -6.69 -31.14 20.26
CA SER A 286 -7.58 -32.30 20.08
C SER A 286 -8.52 -32.56 21.28
N GLN A 287 -9.29 -31.58 21.77
CA GLN A 287 -10.40 -31.90 22.69
C GLN A 287 -11.45 -30.79 22.92
N TYR A 288 -11.95 -30.14 21.86
CA TYR A 288 -13.20 -29.37 21.95
C TYR A 288 -14.06 -29.57 20.71
N ALA A 289 -14.37 -30.84 20.45
CA ALA A 289 -15.64 -31.22 19.84
C ALA A 289 -16.52 -31.71 21.00
N ASN A 290 -17.69 -31.11 21.17
CA ASN A 290 -18.70 -31.38 22.21
C ASN A 290 -18.50 -30.62 23.53
N ILE A 291 -18.96 -29.37 23.55
CA ILE A 291 -20.01 -28.85 24.46
C ILE A 291 -20.47 -27.55 23.77
N VAL A 292 -21.65 -27.59 23.19
CA VAL A 292 -22.29 -26.45 22.54
C VAL A 292 -23.28 -25.91 23.56
N ASP A 293 -22.94 -24.80 24.23
CA ASP A 293 -23.95 -23.89 24.75
C ASP A 293 -24.31 -22.92 23.63
N GLU A 294 -25.60 -22.80 23.37
CA GLU A 294 -26.23 -22.23 22.17
C GLU A 294 -26.21 -20.69 22.11
N ASP A 295 -25.58 -20.01 23.08
CA ASP A 295 -25.69 -18.56 23.26
C ASP A 295 -24.38 -17.75 23.02
N VAL A 296 -23.34 -18.35 22.44
CA VAL A 296 -22.14 -17.61 21.96
C VAL A 296 -22.05 -17.65 20.43
N GLU A 297 -23.12 -17.17 19.79
CA GLU A 297 -23.08 -16.76 18.38
C GLU A 297 -22.04 -15.62 18.25
N ARG A 298 -21.04 -15.86 17.39
CA ARG A 298 -20.02 -14.94 16.92
C ARG A 298 -20.49 -13.48 16.88
N VAL A 299 -19.86 -12.61 17.67
CA VAL A 299 -19.83 -11.17 17.37
C VAL A 299 -19.02 -10.98 16.09
N LYS A 300 -19.64 -11.17 14.92
CA LYS A 300 -19.11 -10.67 13.65
C LYS A 300 -19.05 -9.16 13.77
N GLN A 301 -17.85 -8.59 13.93
CA GLN A 301 -17.66 -7.15 13.83
C GLN A 301 -18.32 -6.67 12.52
N ARG A 302 -19.26 -5.72 12.62
CA ARG A 302 -19.96 -5.15 11.47
C ARG A 302 -19.07 -4.08 10.84
N THR A 303 -18.91 -4.11 9.53
CA THR A 303 -18.25 -3.03 8.76
C THR A 303 -19.05 -1.73 8.92
N TYR A 304 -18.36 -0.60 9.00
CA TYR A 304 -18.99 0.74 8.99
C TYR A 304 -19.13 1.31 7.57
N VAL A 305 -18.52 0.65 6.59
CA VAL A 305 -18.60 1.02 5.18
C VAL A 305 -19.91 0.50 4.59
N SER A 306 -20.54 1.29 3.70
CA SER A 306 -21.80 0.85 3.06
C SER A 306 -21.57 -0.42 2.23
N LYS A 307 -22.64 -1.18 1.96
CA LYS A 307 -22.55 -2.41 1.18
C LYS A 307 -21.95 -2.16 -0.21
N GLU A 308 -22.38 -1.10 -0.89
CA GLU A 308 -21.95 -0.75 -2.24
C GLU A 308 -20.47 -0.38 -2.26
N VAL A 309 -20.01 0.38 -1.27
CA VAL A 309 -18.58 0.73 -1.14
C VAL A 309 -17.75 -0.49 -0.75
N SER A 310 -18.26 -1.36 0.13
CA SER A 310 -17.63 -2.65 0.46
C SER A 310 -17.48 -3.56 -0.78
N ASP A 311 -18.53 -3.64 -1.60
CA ASP A 311 -18.56 -4.42 -2.84
C ASP A 311 -17.57 -3.84 -3.87
N LEU A 312 -17.47 -2.51 -3.97
CA LEU A 312 -16.48 -1.81 -4.79
C LEU A 312 -15.04 -2.10 -4.31
N VAL A 313 -14.74 -1.84 -3.05
CA VAL A 313 -13.41 -2.01 -2.44
C VAL A 313 -12.95 -3.45 -2.62
N SER A 314 -13.80 -4.41 -2.29
CA SER A 314 -13.48 -5.83 -2.46
C SER A 314 -13.14 -6.18 -3.91
N TYR A 315 -13.93 -5.67 -4.87
CA TYR A 315 -13.72 -5.91 -6.29
C TYR A 315 -12.42 -5.30 -6.81
N VAL A 316 -12.13 -4.03 -6.52
CA VAL A 316 -10.94 -3.37 -7.07
C VAL A 316 -9.65 -3.96 -6.49
N PHE A 317 -9.63 -4.30 -5.19
CA PHE A 317 -8.51 -5.01 -4.58
C PHE A 317 -8.32 -6.41 -5.17
N GLU A 318 -9.40 -7.15 -5.43
CA GLU A 318 -9.32 -8.44 -6.10
C GLU A 318 -8.71 -8.30 -7.50
N LYS A 319 -9.17 -7.33 -8.29
CA LYS A 319 -8.65 -7.08 -9.64
C LYS A 319 -7.18 -6.68 -9.64
N SER A 320 -6.80 -5.73 -8.80
CA SER A 320 -5.39 -5.32 -8.62
C SER A 320 -4.51 -6.49 -8.21
N THR A 321 -4.93 -7.27 -7.21
CA THR A 321 -4.17 -8.43 -6.73
C THR A 321 -4.05 -9.51 -7.80
N ARG A 322 -5.13 -9.82 -8.53
CA ARG A 322 -5.12 -10.84 -9.57
C ARG A 322 -4.19 -10.50 -10.74
N SER A 323 -4.09 -9.22 -11.09
CA SER A 323 -3.14 -8.74 -12.10
C SER A 323 -1.70 -9.04 -11.68
N LEU A 324 -1.36 -8.75 -10.41
CA LEU A 324 -0.05 -9.05 -9.84
C LEU A 324 0.23 -10.55 -9.68
N ILE A 325 -0.76 -11.37 -9.30
CA ILE A 325 -0.61 -12.83 -9.24
C ILE A 325 -0.15 -13.38 -10.59
N GLY A 326 -0.74 -12.91 -11.69
CA GLY A 326 -0.42 -13.39 -13.04
C GLY A 326 1.02 -13.07 -13.47
N ASN A 327 1.56 -11.93 -13.03
CA ASN A 327 2.86 -11.43 -13.47
C ASN A 327 4.01 -11.76 -12.48
N PHE A 328 3.72 -11.84 -11.19
CA PHE A 328 4.74 -11.99 -10.12
C PHE A 328 4.52 -13.17 -9.18
N SER A 329 3.43 -13.94 -9.32
CA SER A 329 3.03 -14.95 -8.32
C SER A 329 2.94 -14.38 -6.90
N VAL A 330 2.53 -13.12 -6.79
CA VAL A 330 2.38 -12.37 -5.55
C VAL A 330 0.97 -12.54 -5.02
N THR A 331 0.81 -12.81 -3.73
CA THR A 331 -0.49 -12.83 -3.05
C THR A 331 -0.62 -11.62 -2.13
N PHE A 332 -1.83 -11.07 -1.99
CA PHE A 332 -2.08 -10.03 -0.99
C PHE A 332 -2.66 -10.69 0.27
N SER A 333 -1.92 -10.65 1.37
CA SER A 333 -2.38 -11.09 2.68
C SER A 333 -2.75 -9.90 3.56
N ASP A 334 -3.29 -10.16 4.75
CA ASP A 334 -3.54 -9.17 5.80
C ASP A 334 -2.27 -8.43 6.24
N LYS A 335 -1.10 -8.97 5.92
CA LYS A 335 0.23 -8.41 6.23
C LYS A 335 0.82 -7.58 5.10
N GLY A 336 0.29 -7.72 3.88
CA GLY A 336 0.67 -6.98 2.69
C GLY A 336 1.01 -7.85 1.49
N ILE A 337 1.95 -7.38 0.67
CA ILE A 337 2.32 -8.01 -0.61
C ILE A 337 3.29 -9.16 -0.37
N GLU A 338 2.76 -10.37 -0.44
CA GLU A 338 3.48 -11.61 -0.19
C GLU A 338 4.05 -12.19 -1.48
N THR A 339 5.37 -12.19 -1.58
CA THR A 339 6.13 -12.94 -2.58
C THR A 339 6.37 -14.37 -2.10
N PRO A 340 6.97 -15.27 -2.92
CA PRO A 340 7.28 -16.62 -2.47
C PRO A 340 8.15 -16.68 -1.21
N LEU A 341 8.98 -15.66 -0.95
CA LEU A 341 9.86 -15.66 0.22
C LEU A 341 9.26 -14.92 1.43
N GLY A 342 8.17 -14.18 1.24
CA GLY A 342 7.57 -13.36 2.29
C GLY A 342 7.03 -12.01 1.82
N VAL A 343 6.53 -11.24 2.78
CA VAL A 343 5.96 -9.91 2.54
C VAL A 343 7.07 -8.90 2.30
N LEU A 344 7.12 -8.31 1.10
CA LEU A 344 8.13 -7.32 0.73
C LEU A 344 7.98 -6.02 1.53
N SER A 345 9.12 -5.38 1.81
CA SER A 345 9.17 -4.00 2.31
C SER A 345 9.05 -2.99 1.17
N LEU A 346 8.57 -1.78 1.48
CA LEU A 346 8.51 -0.67 0.52
C LEU A 346 9.90 -0.35 -0.07
N ASP A 347 10.95 -0.42 0.75
CA ASP A 347 12.34 -0.25 0.32
C ASP A 347 12.74 -1.27 -0.75
N GLN A 348 12.33 -2.53 -0.59
CA GLN A 348 12.66 -3.57 -1.54
C GLN A 348 11.93 -3.38 -2.88
N VAL A 349 10.68 -2.95 -2.84
CA VAL A 349 9.92 -2.61 -4.06
C VAL A 349 10.55 -1.39 -4.76
N THR A 350 11.00 -0.39 -4.00
CA THR A 350 11.67 0.82 -4.51
C THR A 350 13.00 0.49 -5.18
N LYS A 351 13.81 -0.42 -4.60
CA LYS A 351 15.04 -0.92 -5.25
C LYS A 351 14.76 -1.56 -6.61
N GLY A 352 13.68 -2.34 -6.72
CA GLY A 352 13.27 -2.93 -7.99
C GLY A 352 12.87 -1.88 -9.02
N GLU A 353 12.16 -0.82 -8.61
CA GLU A 353 11.84 0.32 -9.47
C GLU A 353 13.11 1.01 -10.01
N THR A 354 14.11 1.24 -9.16
CA THR A 354 15.39 1.83 -9.57
C THR A 354 16.07 1.00 -10.66
N ILE A 355 16.09 -0.33 -10.53
CA ILE A 355 16.67 -1.22 -11.54
C ILE A 355 15.89 -1.12 -12.85
N LEU A 356 14.55 -1.11 -12.81
CA LEU A 356 13.73 -0.93 -14.02
C LEU A 356 14.02 0.41 -14.71
N LYS A 357 14.24 1.49 -13.95
CA LYS A 357 14.64 2.79 -14.52
C LYS A 357 15.98 2.72 -15.21
N GLN A 358 16.95 1.98 -14.68
CA GLN A 358 18.25 1.77 -15.33
C GLN A 358 18.11 1.00 -16.64
N ILE A 359 17.33 -0.10 -16.64
CA ILE A 359 17.04 -0.88 -17.85
C ILE A 359 16.38 0.01 -18.90
N TYR A 360 15.42 0.82 -18.46
CA TYR A 360 14.70 1.74 -19.32
C TYR A 360 15.63 2.77 -19.98
N SER A 361 16.53 3.39 -19.20
CA SER A 361 17.52 4.34 -19.71
C SER A 361 18.43 3.72 -20.78
N LEU A 362 18.97 2.53 -20.52
CA LEU A 362 19.81 1.82 -21.48
C LEU A 362 19.04 1.54 -22.78
N MET A 363 17.81 1.01 -22.67
CA MET A 363 16.99 0.75 -23.85
C MET A 363 16.66 1.99 -24.69
N LEU A 364 16.67 3.19 -24.11
CA LEU A 364 16.47 4.43 -24.86
C LEU A 364 17.75 4.94 -25.54
N ASP A 365 18.92 4.67 -24.93
CA ASP A 365 20.22 5.10 -25.43
C ASP A 365 20.77 4.20 -26.54
N GLN A 366 20.08 3.08 -26.85
CA GLN A 366 20.37 2.23 -27.99
C GLN A 366 20.32 3.03 -29.31
N ASP A 367 21.48 3.30 -29.89
CA ASP A 367 21.57 3.57 -31.32
C ASP A 367 21.14 2.31 -32.10
N GLN A 368 20.70 2.46 -33.36
CA GLN A 368 20.14 1.39 -34.20
C GLN A 368 21.11 0.23 -34.53
N GLN A 369 22.20 0.05 -33.79
CA GLN A 369 23.09 -1.10 -33.85
C GLN A 369 22.81 -2.00 -32.65
N ASP A 370 22.55 -3.28 -32.92
CA ASP A 370 22.47 -4.33 -31.91
C ASP A 370 23.83 -4.44 -31.19
N ASP A 371 24.02 -3.66 -30.11
CA ASP A 371 25.20 -3.77 -29.26
C ASP A 371 25.02 -4.98 -28.33
N ASP A 372 25.81 -6.03 -28.59
CA ASP A 372 25.83 -7.25 -27.78
C ASP A 372 26.20 -6.95 -26.31
N GLU A 373 27.01 -5.91 -26.03
CA GLU A 373 27.40 -5.53 -24.66
C GLU A 373 26.23 -4.96 -23.87
N GLU A 374 25.43 -4.09 -24.49
CA GLU A 374 24.27 -3.48 -23.86
C GLU A 374 23.15 -4.49 -23.62
N ASN A 375 22.91 -5.39 -24.59
CA ASN A 375 22.00 -6.51 -24.41
C ASN A 375 22.44 -7.44 -23.27
N GLU A 376 23.75 -7.68 -23.10
CA GLU A 376 24.27 -8.41 -21.95
C GLU A 376 24.02 -7.65 -20.63
N LEU A 377 24.18 -6.33 -20.62
CA LEU A 377 23.93 -5.48 -19.45
C LEU A 377 22.44 -5.47 -19.06
N ILE A 378 21.53 -5.34 -20.03
CA ILE A 378 20.08 -5.46 -19.83
C ILE A 378 19.73 -6.84 -19.25
N GLY A 379 20.36 -7.91 -19.74
CA GLY A 379 20.21 -9.26 -19.21
C GLY A 379 20.67 -9.39 -17.74
N LYS A 380 21.78 -8.73 -17.37
CA LYS A 380 22.29 -8.67 -15.99
C LYS A 380 21.35 -7.90 -15.08
N LEU A 381 20.89 -6.72 -15.50
CA LEU A 381 19.93 -5.92 -14.74
C LEU A 381 18.57 -6.61 -14.61
N SER A 382 18.10 -7.30 -15.65
CA SER A 382 16.89 -8.15 -15.58
C SER A 382 17.04 -9.22 -14.48
N SER A 383 18.20 -9.85 -14.41
CA SER A 383 18.54 -10.85 -13.39
C SER A 383 18.59 -10.24 -11.99
N GLU A 384 19.18 -9.05 -11.87
CA GLU A 384 19.24 -8.29 -10.62
C GLU A 384 17.84 -7.88 -10.12
N PHE A 385 16.95 -7.43 -11.01
CA PHE A 385 15.57 -7.09 -10.69
C PHE A 385 14.85 -8.26 -9.99
N TYR A 386 14.92 -9.46 -10.56
CA TYR A 386 14.30 -10.65 -9.96
C TYR A 386 15.07 -11.21 -8.75
N SER A 387 16.29 -10.73 -8.49
CA SER A 387 17.01 -11.00 -7.25
C SER A 387 16.53 -10.08 -6.13
N VAL A 388 16.11 -8.86 -6.46
CA VAL A 388 15.54 -7.88 -5.54
C VAL A 388 14.06 -8.15 -5.25
N ILE A 389 13.27 -8.50 -6.27
CA ILE A 389 11.84 -8.83 -6.19
C ILE A 389 11.63 -10.34 -6.48
N PRO A 390 11.64 -11.20 -5.44
CA PRO A 390 11.55 -12.64 -5.62
C PRO A 390 10.25 -13.03 -6.32
N THR A 391 10.38 -13.73 -7.44
CA THR A 391 9.26 -14.11 -8.30
C THR A 391 9.34 -15.58 -8.64
N LYS A 392 8.18 -16.24 -8.81
CA LYS A 392 8.20 -17.62 -9.30
C LYS A 392 8.51 -17.64 -10.79
N ILE A 393 9.72 -18.06 -11.14
CA ILE A 393 10.16 -18.19 -12.53
C ILE A 393 10.42 -19.66 -12.81
N GLY A 394 9.62 -20.24 -13.70
CA GLY A 394 9.67 -21.65 -14.05
C GLY A 394 10.96 -22.06 -14.76
N GLN A 395 11.14 -23.37 -14.96
CA GLN A 395 12.40 -23.93 -15.46
C GLN A 395 12.45 -23.97 -17.00
N THR A 396 11.31 -23.80 -17.68
CA THR A 396 11.26 -23.88 -19.14
C THR A 396 12.04 -22.71 -19.77
N GLN A 397 12.60 -22.91 -20.96
CA GLN A 397 13.30 -21.85 -21.69
C GLN A 397 12.36 -20.66 -21.98
N LYS A 398 11.09 -20.94 -22.25
CA LYS A 398 10.05 -19.95 -22.53
C LYS A 398 9.74 -19.06 -21.32
N GLU A 399 9.62 -19.63 -20.13
CA GLU A 399 9.38 -18.86 -18.90
C GLU A 399 10.59 -17.98 -18.55
N ARG A 400 11.80 -18.47 -18.78
CA ARG A 400 13.05 -17.72 -18.55
C ARG A 400 13.25 -16.58 -19.54
N ALA A 401 12.94 -16.81 -20.81
CA ALA A 401 13.01 -15.77 -21.83
C ALA A 401 12.02 -14.62 -21.58
N ARG A 402 10.94 -14.86 -20.82
CA ARG A 402 10.00 -13.81 -20.36
C ARG A 402 10.51 -13.00 -19.16
N ALA A 403 11.51 -13.51 -18.44
CA ALA A 403 12.17 -12.82 -17.34
C ALA A 403 13.34 -11.94 -17.82
N GLN A 404 13.50 -11.77 -19.13
CA GLN A 404 14.41 -10.79 -19.72
C GLN A 404 13.57 -9.71 -20.34
N PHE A 405 13.85 -8.45 -20.00
CA PHE A 405 13.20 -7.31 -20.64
C PHE A 405 13.80 -7.14 -22.03
N LYS A 406 12.97 -7.21 -23.07
CA LYS A 406 13.43 -7.15 -24.48
C LYS A 406 12.91 -5.93 -25.23
N SER A 407 11.99 -5.20 -24.62
CA SER A 407 11.38 -4.02 -25.19
C SER A 407 10.99 -3.04 -24.10
N LEU A 408 10.91 -1.75 -24.45
CA LEU A 408 10.39 -0.72 -23.55
C LEU A 408 8.98 -1.08 -23.05
N ALA A 409 8.15 -1.70 -23.90
CA ALA A 409 6.82 -2.16 -23.50
C ALA A 409 6.85 -3.21 -22.37
N ASP A 410 7.84 -4.10 -22.35
CA ASP A 410 8.00 -5.06 -21.25
C ASP A 410 8.35 -4.34 -19.94
N VAL A 411 9.25 -3.35 -20.02
CA VAL A 411 9.67 -2.53 -18.87
C VAL A 411 8.52 -1.67 -18.36
N ASP A 412 7.75 -1.03 -19.23
CA ASP A 412 6.59 -0.21 -18.89
C ASP A 412 5.50 -1.02 -18.20
N ASN A 413 5.13 -2.18 -18.77
CA ASN A 413 4.19 -3.10 -18.11
C ASN A 413 4.72 -3.54 -16.73
N MET A 414 6.03 -3.70 -16.58
CA MET A 414 6.63 -4.06 -15.30
C MET A 414 6.64 -2.90 -14.30
N MET A 415 6.90 -1.68 -14.76
CA MET A 415 6.79 -0.47 -13.96
C MET A 415 5.36 -0.26 -13.45
N GLU A 416 4.34 -0.49 -14.28
CA GLU A 416 2.92 -0.48 -13.85
C GLU A 416 2.70 -1.44 -12.67
N ASN A 417 3.21 -2.66 -12.77
CA ASN A 417 3.07 -3.66 -11.71
C ASN A 417 3.84 -3.26 -10.43
N VAL A 418 5.08 -2.78 -10.56
CA VAL A 418 5.89 -2.34 -9.42
C VAL A 418 5.24 -1.13 -8.73
N GLN A 419 4.67 -0.20 -9.50
CA GLN A 419 3.91 0.91 -8.94
C GLN A 419 2.68 0.40 -8.17
N LEU A 420 1.93 -0.55 -8.73
CA LEU A 420 0.82 -1.18 -8.03
C LEU A 420 1.28 -1.90 -6.75
N MET A 421 2.48 -2.50 -6.75
CA MET A 421 3.08 -3.03 -5.52
C MET A 421 3.40 -1.93 -4.50
N LYS A 422 3.92 -0.78 -4.92
CA LYS A 422 4.15 0.34 -3.99
C LYS A 422 2.84 0.82 -3.38
N ASP A 423 1.78 0.95 -4.18
CA ASP A 423 0.48 1.41 -3.71
C ASP A 423 -0.13 0.47 -2.65
N LEU A 424 -0.06 -0.83 -2.92
CA LEU A 424 -0.56 -1.89 -2.03
C LEU A 424 0.35 -2.07 -0.78
N ALA A 425 1.66 -1.85 -0.89
CA ALA A 425 2.57 -1.87 0.26
C ALA A 425 2.30 -0.67 1.19
N THR A 426 2.15 0.53 0.62
CA THR A 426 1.81 1.75 1.37
C THR A 426 0.47 1.59 2.11
N THR A 427 -0.51 1.00 1.42
CA THR A 427 -1.80 0.57 1.98
C THR A 427 -1.63 -0.31 3.22
N SER A 428 -0.73 -1.29 3.13
CA SER A 428 -0.48 -2.24 4.22
C SER A 428 0.22 -1.58 5.41
N GLU A 429 1.10 -0.60 5.17
CA GLU A 429 1.77 0.17 6.23
C GLU A 429 0.78 1.07 6.98
N ARG A 430 -0.15 1.74 6.29
CA ARG A 430 -1.22 2.53 6.93
C ARG A 430 -2.12 1.67 7.80
N ASN A 431 -2.31 0.41 7.44
CA ASN A 431 -3.14 -0.51 8.23
C ASN A 431 -2.46 -0.97 9.52
N LYS A 432 -1.13 -1.00 9.59
CA LYS A 432 -0.40 -1.39 10.82
C LYS A 432 -0.67 -0.46 12.00
N SER A 433 -0.97 0.81 11.76
CA SER A 433 -1.30 1.77 12.82
C SER A 433 -2.76 1.72 13.28
N ASN A 434 -3.67 1.09 12.51
CA ASN A 434 -5.13 1.13 12.73
C ASN A 434 -5.75 -0.22 13.16
N LEU A 435 -4.95 -1.19 13.60
CA LEU A 435 -5.33 -2.61 13.77
C LEU A 435 -6.39 -2.96 14.84
N VAL A 436 -7.08 -2.02 15.49
CA VAL A 436 -7.75 -2.37 16.76
C VAL A 436 -9.25 -2.68 16.65
N THR A 437 -10.01 -2.30 15.61
CA THR A 437 -11.49 -2.50 15.65
C THR A 437 -12.25 -2.71 14.32
N GLY A 438 -11.58 -2.84 13.16
CA GLY A 438 -12.26 -2.92 11.85
C GLY A 438 -12.25 -4.31 11.20
N THR A 439 -13.22 -4.57 10.31
CA THR A 439 -13.20 -5.74 9.41
C THR A 439 -12.08 -5.62 8.35
N LEU A 440 -11.77 -6.72 7.65
CA LEU A 440 -10.81 -6.69 6.54
C LEU A 440 -11.16 -5.67 5.44
N VAL A 441 -12.45 -5.43 5.21
CA VAL A 441 -12.93 -4.46 4.22
C VAL A 441 -12.68 -3.04 4.72
N ASP A 442 -12.91 -2.78 6.00
CA ASP A 442 -12.65 -1.47 6.61
C ASP A 442 -11.17 -1.09 6.50
N MET A 443 -10.27 -2.02 6.80
CA MET A 443 -8.83 -1.80 6.62
C MET A 443 -8.45 -1.53 5.16
N LYS A 444 -9.04 -2.26 4.21
CA LYS A 444 -8.83 -1.96 2.78
C LYS A 444 -9.36 -0.59 2.40
N TYR A 445 -10.52 -0.19 2.92
CA TYR A 445 -11.10 1.13 2.66
C TYR A 445 -10.22 2.25 3.21
N GLU A 446 -9.84 2.21 4.49
CA GLU A 446 -9.00 3.23 5.14
C GLU A 446 -7.66 3.41 4.43
N SER A 447 -7.08 2.30 3.97
CA SER A 447 -5.80 2.32 3.29
C SER A 447 -5.78 3.08 1.96
N LEU A 448 -6.96 3.26 1.34
CA LEU A 448 -7.11 4.06 0.12
C LEU A 448 -6.87 5.56 0.37
N GLY A 449 -6.98 6.03 1.61
CA GLY A 449 -6.82 7.45 1.94
C GLY A 449 -7.77 8.38 1.16
N THR A 450 -8.88 7.83 0.67
CA THR A 450 -9.88 8.53 -0.13
C THR A 450 -11.25 8.22 0.45
N THR A 451 -12.02 9.26 0.73
CA THR A 451 -13.41 9.11 1.17
C THR A 451 -14.26 8.72 -0.04
N ILE A 452 -15.04 7.65 0.09
CA ILE A 452 -15.91 7.15 -0.98
C ILE A 452 -17.34 7.06 -0.46
N HIS A 453 -18.25 7.76 -1.13
CA HIS A 453 -19.67 7.72 -0.82
C HIS A 453 -20.46 7.21 -2.02
N HIS A 454 -21.29 6.17 -1.83
CA HIS A 454 -22.25 5.77 -2.84
C HIS A 454 -23.35 6.82 -2.98
N CYS A 455 -23.62 7.26 -4.21
CA CYS A 455 -24.63 8.25 -4.52
C CYS A 455 -25.95 7.56 -4.87
N HIS A 456 -26.97 7.77 -4.04
CA HIS A 456 -28.33 7.31 -4.36
C HIS A 456 -28.84 7.95 -5.66
N PRO A 457 -29.63 7.26 -6.51
CA PRO A 457 -30.15 7.82 -7.76
C PRO A 457 -30.93 9.13 -7.64
N SER A 458 -31.55 9.37 -6.47
CA SER A 458 -32.26 10.62 -6.15
C SER A 458 -31.36 11.76 -5.65
N SER A 459 -30.05 11.53 -5.50
CA SER A 459 -29.11 12.55 -5.02
C SER A 459 -28.78 13.57 -6.11
N SER A 460 -28.41 14.78 -5.70
CA SER A 460 -27.94 15.83 -6.62
C SER A 460 -26.70 15.40 -7.39
N ASP A 461 -25.77 14.70 -6.74
CA ASP A 461 -24.55 14.17 -7.34
C ASP A 461 -24.84 13.18 -8.47
N TYR A 462 -25.76 12.24 -8.23
CA TYR A 462 -26.21 11.33 -9.28
C TYR A 462 -26.85 12.10 -10.44
N GLY A 463 -27.64 13.14 -10.15
CA GLY A 463 -28.23 14.02 -11.16
C GLY A 463 -27.20 14.76 -12.02
N ILE A 464 -26.07 15.19 -11.43
CA ILE A 464 -24.96 15.82 -12.17
C ILE A 464 -24.36 14.80 -13.15
N VAL A 465 -24.00 13.61 -12.68
CA VAL A 465 -23.44 12.54 -13.52
C VAL A 465 -24.42 12.12 -14.61
N ASN A 466 -25.69 11.96 -14.28
CA ASN A 466 -26.71 11.56 -15.24
C ASN A 466 -26.87 12.59 -16.36
N ARG A 467 -26.84 13.90 -16.05
CA ARG A 467 -26.84 14.96 -17.07
C ARG A 467 -25.58 14.93 -17.94
N LEU A 468 -24.42 14.69 -17.32
CA LEU A 468 -23.15 14.56 -18.04
C LEU A 468 -23.21 13.40 -19.05
N LEU A 469 -23.75 12.24 -18.63
CA LEU A 469 -23.91 11.06 -19.48
C LEU A 469 -24.98 11.21 -20.56
N GLN A 470 -26.08 11.93 -20.28
CA GLN A 470 -27.15 12.15 -21.26
C GLN A 470 -26.65 12.88 -22.51
N LYS A 471 -25.69 13.80 -22.36
CA LYS A 471 -25.02 14.46 -23.49
C LYS A 471 -24.32 13.45 -24.41
N ASP A 472 -23.81 12.36 -23.85
CA ASP A 472 -22.97 11.38 -24.56
C ASP A 472 -23.73 10.13 -25.04
N LEU A 473 -24.88 9.83 -24.41
CA LEU A 473 -25.71 8.64 -24.66
C LEU A 473 -26.93 8.92 -25.53
N ASP A 474 -27.01 10.08 -26.20
CA ASP A 474 -28.10 10.42 -27.12
C ASP A 474 -28.28 9.33 -28.21
N PRO A 475 -29.46 8.67 -28.30
CA PRO A 475 -29.75 7.62 -29.27
C PRO A 475 -29.64 8.05 -30.74
N SER A 476 -29.66 9.36 -31.02
CA SER A 476 -29.51 9.92 -32.36
C SER A 476 -28.04 9.99 -32.85
N SER A 477 -27.08 9.80 -31.95
CA SER A 477 -25.67 9.64 -32.27
C SER A 477 -25.42 8.18 -32.65
N SER A 478 -24.90 7.91 -33.86
CA SER A 478 -24.55 6.58 -34.40
C SER A 478 -23.42 5.84 -33.63
N SER A 479 -23.28 6.10 -32.34
CA SER A 479 -22.23 5.60 -31.46
C SER A 479 -22.56 4.21 -30.93
N SER A 480 -21.54 3.37 -30.83
CA SER A 480 -21.57 1.99 -30.31
C SER A 480 -21.84 1.88 -28.79
N THR A 481 -22.38 2.94 -28.17
CA THR A 481 -22.59 3.12 -26.74
C THR A 481 -23.97 2.68 -26.24
N SER A 482 -24.88 2.26 -27.12
CA SER A 482 -26.28 1.89 -26.79
C SER A 482 -26.42 0.68 -25.85
N SER A 483 -25.33 -0.06 -25.58
CA SER A 483 -25.33 -1.20 -24.65
C SER A 483 -24.80 -0.88 -23.25
N ILE A 484 -24.42 0.38 -22.97
CA ILE A 484 -23.81 0.76 -21.69
C ILE A 484 -24.90 1.16 -20.69
N THR A 485 -24.84 0.58 -19.50
CA THR A 485 -25.73 0.90 -18.38
C THR A 485 -24.92 1.44 -17.21
N LEU A 486 -25.30 2.60 -16.69
CA LEU A 486 -24.79 3.13 -15.41
C LEU A 486 -25.35 2.30 -14.26
N VAL A 487 -24.47 1.74 -13.44
CA VAL A 487 -24.82 0.86 -12.31
C VAL A 487 -24.74 1.62 -11.00
N ASN A 488 -23.59 2.22 -10.71
CA ASN A 488 -23.35 2.96 -9.47
C ASN A 488 -22.57 4.24 -9.76
N VAL A 489 -22.80 5.24 -8.93
CA VAL A 489 -22.01 6.48 -8.87
C VAL A 489 -21.43 6.57 -7.48
N TYR A 490 -20.12 6.75 -7.39
CA TYR A 490 -19.43 6.97 -6.12
C TYR A 490 -18.83 8.37 -6.13
N ARG A 491 -19.17 9.21 -5.16
CA ARG A 491 -18.48 10.47 -4.90
C ARG A 491 -17.15 10.18 -4.20
N LEU A 492 -16.10 10.80 -4.70
CA LEU A 492 -14.75 10.73 -4.17
C LEU A 492 -14.41 12.07 -3.49
N ALA A 493 -13.67 11.99 -2.38
CA ALA A 493 -13.05 13.15 -1.77
C ALA A 493 -11.69 12.76 -1.20
N LYS A 494 -10.65 13.45 -1.67
CA LYS A 494 -9.27 13.28 -1.24
C LYS A 494 -8.72 14.63 -0.81
N GLU A 495 -8.32 14.72 0.46
CA GLU A 495 -7.90 15.98 1.09
C GLU A 495 -6.74 16.64 0.35
N GLU A 496 -5.72 15.86 -0.03
CA GLU A 496 -4.56 16.37 -0.78
C GLU A 496 -4.93 16.94 -2.15
N GLU A 497 -5.89 16.34 -2.87
CA GLU A 497 -6.35 16.86 -4.17
C GLU A 497 -7.19 18.12 -3.98
N GLU A 498 -8.01 18.18 -2.93
CA GLU A 498 -8.84 19.36 -2.63
C GLU A 498 -7.99 20.59 -2.29
N ILE A 499 -6.92 20.40 -1.49
CA ILE A 499 -6.01 21.47 -1.09
C ILE A 499 -5.15 21.96 -2.27
N ASN A 500 -4.67 21.04 -3.10
CA ASN A 500 -3.73 21.38 -4.16
C ASN A 500 -4.40 21.82 -5.46
N PHE A 501 -5.70 21.59 -5.64
CA PHE A 501 -6.37 21.89 -6.90
C PHE A 501 -6.33 23.39 -7.27
N ARG A 502 -5.70 23.69 -8.39
CA ARG A 502 -5.51 25.04 -8.94
C ARG A 502 -6.73 25.52 -9.72
N GLU A 503 -7.84 25.73 -9.02
CA GLU A 503 -9.07 26.28 -9.60
C GLU A 503 -8.87 27.67 -10.21
N ASP A 504 -7.90 28.43 -9.69
CA ASP A 504 -7.52 29.78 -10.13
C ASP A 504 -7.02 29.85 -11.58
N ILE A 505 -6.57 28.73 -12.16
CA ILE A 505 -6.19 28.64 -13.58
C ILE A 505 -7.40 28.90 -14.51
N GLY A 506 -8.62 28.64 -14.04
CA GLY A 506 -9.85 28.88 -14.80
C GLY A 506 -10.11 27.83 -15.89
N ASN A 507 -11.19 28.04 -16.65
CA ASN A 507 -11.71 27.08 -17.66
C ASN A 507 -11.82 25.65 -17.10
N VAL A 508 -12.56 25.54 -16.01
CA VAL A 508 -12.71 24.28 -15.28
C VAL A 508 -13.81 23.44 -15.90
N LYS A 509 -13.50 22.18 -16.27
CA LYS A 509 -14.45 21.24 -16.87
C LYS A 509 -14.51 19.93 -16.10
N LEU A 510 -15.68 19.29 -16.15
CA LEU A 510 -15.82 17.89 -15.78
C LEU A 510 -15.47 17.02 -16.97
N LEU A 511 -14.43 16.20 -16.86
CA LEU A 511 -13.94 15.33 -17.92
C LEU A 511 -13.75 13.90 -17.43
N TYR A 512 -13.79 12.95 -18.36
CA TYR A 512 -13.67 11.53 -18.08
C TYR A 512 -12.22 11.06 -18.17
N HIS A 513 -11.79 10.24 -17.22
CA HIS A 513 -10.55 9.49 -17.29
C HIS A 513 -10.83 7.98 -17.23
N GLY A 514 -10.43 7.27 -18.29
CA GLY A 514 -10.62 5.83 -18.42
C GLY A 514 -9.37 5.06 -18.01
N THR A 515 -9.55 4.01 -17.22
CA THR A 515 -8.44 3.16 -16.76
C THR A 515 -8.91 1.74 -16.51
N LYS A 516 -7.98 0.79 -16.51
CA LYS A 516 -8.25 -0.61 -16.19
C LYS A 516 -8.66 -0.72 -14.71
N SER A 517 -9.53 -1.67 -14.38
CA SER A 517 -9.98 -1.86 -12.98
C SER A 517 -8.85 -2.19 -12.01
N GLU A 518 -7.78 -2.82 -12.49
CA GLU A 518 -6.58 -3.14 -11.69
C GLU A 518 -5.80 -1.91 -11.23
N ASN A 519 -5.99 -0.75 -11.87
CA ASN A 519 -5.29 0.50 -11.55
C ASN A 519 -6.04 1.36 -10.52
N ILE A 520 -7.31 1.05 -10.24
CA ILE A 520 -8.19 1.91 -9.43
C ILE A 520 -7.67 2.04 -8.00
N VAL A 521 -7.23 0.94 -7.37
CA VAL A 521 -6.66 0.99 -6.00
C VAL A 521 -5.52 1.98 -5.96
N GLY A 522 -4.63 1.89 -6.95
CA GLY A 522 -3.50 2.80 -7.06
C GLY A 522 -3.92 4.26 -7.20
N ILE A 523 -4.85 4.55 -8.11
CA ILE A 523 -5.36 5.91 -8.36
C ILE A 523 -6.03 6.48 -7.09
N LEU A 524 -6.82 5.70 -6.37
CA LEU A 524 -7.41 6.15 -5.10
C LEU A 524 -6.33 6.41 -4.04
N VAL A 525 -5.32 5.55 -3.93
CA VAL A 525 -4.22 5.70 -2.95
C VAL A 525 -3.36 6.95 -3.21
N ARG A 526 -3.02 7.27 -4.47
CA ARG A 526 -2.03 8.31 -4.78
C ARG A 526 -2.50 9.47 -5.66
N GLY A 527 -3.70 9.38 -6.24
CA GLY A 527 -4.17 10.28 -7.29
C GLY A 527 -3.69 9.85 -8.69
N LEU A 528 -4.03 10.64 -9.71
CA LEU A 528 -3.49 10.49 -11.06
C LEU A 528 -2.04 11.00 -11.08
N LEU A 529 -1.13 10.22 -11.65
CA LEU A 529 0.28 10.60 -11.78
C LEU A 529 0.58 11.03 -13.20
N MET A 530 1.52 11.95 -13.32
CA MET A 530 2.23 12.18 -14.58
C MET A 530 2.96 10.89 -15.00
N PRO A 531 2.99 10.58 -16.31
CA PRO A 531 3.85 9.52 -16.82
C PRO A 531 5.30 9.76 -16.36
N GLN A 532 5.98 8.72 -15.88
CA GLN A 532 7.38 8.83 -15.52
C GLN A 532 8.21 8.96 -16.80
N ILE A 533 8.59 10.18 -17.16
CA ILE A 533 9.51 10.41 -18.28
C ILE A 533 10.94 10.29 -17.77
N VAL A 534 11.63 9.22 -18.15
CA VAL A 534 13.09 9.26 -18.21
C VAL A 534 13.42 9.76 -19.61
N LEU A 535 13.75 11.03 -19.70
CA LEU A 535 14.16 11.66 -20.95
C LEU A 535 15.49 11.04 -21.38
N SER A 536 15.48 10.31 -22.50
CA SER A 536 16.65 10.31 -23.37
C SER A 536 16.23 10.59 -24.81
N LYS A 537 17.17 11.17 -25.55
CA LYS A 537 16.95 11.89 -26.81
C LYS A 537 16.55 10.90 -27.89
N GLY A 538 15.32 11.02 -28.41
CA GLY A 538 14.97 10.46 -29.72
C GLY A 538 14.38 9.05 -29.74
N GLY A 539 14.18 8.39 -28.61
CA GLY A 539 13.46 7.11 -28.54
C GLY A 539 11.96 7.27 -28.81
N LYS A 540 11.44 6.61 -29.85
CA LYS A 540 9.99 6.42 -30.03
C LYS A 540 9.51 5.40 -29.01
N ARG A 541 8.98 5.84 -27.86
CA ARG A 541 8.06 4.99 -27.10
C ARG A 541 6.79 4.77 -27.93
N SER A 542 6.18 3.60 -27.80
CA SER A 542 4.89 3.28 -28.42
C SER A 542 3.68 3.75 -27.60
N ASP A 543 3.88 4.39 -26.45
CA ASP A 543 2.83 4.73 -25.48
C ASP A 543 2.81 6.21 -25.05
N PHE A 544 3.61 7.09 -25.67
CA PHE A 544 3.27 8.51 -25.58
C PHE A 544 1.86 8.64 -26.14
N GLY A 545 0.95 9.12 -25.31
CA GLY A 545 -0.33 9.57 -25.81
C GLY A 545 -0.08 10.58 -26.93
N HIS A 546 -1.09 10.79 -27.77
CA HIS A 546 -0.94 11.56 -28.99
C HIS A 546 -0.44 13.00 -28.78
N LEU A 547 -0.39 13.50 -27.55
CA LEU A 547 0.03 14.86 -27.17
C LEU A 547 1.16 14.82 -26.13
N GLY A 548 1.92 13.73 -26.07
CA GLY A 548 3.09 13.60 -25.20
C GLY A 548 2.77 13.21 -23.76
N ALA A 549 3.64 13.57 -22.83
CA ALA A 549 3.66 12.98 -21.49
C ALA A 549 2.83 13.79 -20.48
N GLY A 550 1.51 13.72 -20.60
CA GLY A 550 0.57 14.36 -19.67
C GLY A 550 -0.51 13.41 -19.15
N ILE A 551 -1.45 13.97 -18.40
CA ILE A 551 -2.64 13.26 -17.89
C ILE A 551 -3.79 13.51 -18.87
N TYR A 552 -4.34 12.42 -19.42
CA TYR A 552 -5.32 12.46 -20.50
C TYR A 552 -6.75 12.38 -19.98
N PHE A 553 -7.61 13.22 -20.55
CA PHE A 553 -9.03 13.26 -20.31
C PHE A 553 -9.82 13.36 -21.62
N GLY A 554 -11.03 12.82 -21.62
CA GLY A 554 -11.98 12.98 -22.72
C GLY A 554 -13.25 13.66 -22.25
N ASP A 555 -13.89 14.43 -23.11
CA ASP A 555 -15.21 15.01 -22.85
C ASP A 555 -16.37 14.08 -23.24
N ASN A 556 -16.04 12.93 -23.85
CA ASN A 556 -16.98 11.91 -24.29
C ASN A 556 -16.66 10.55 -23.66
N ILE A 557 -17.68 9.90 -23.09
CA ILE A 557 -17.56 8.58 -22.45
C ILE A 557 -16.97 7.48 -23.37
N SER A 558 -17.31 7.50 -24.66
CA SER A 558 -16.90 6.45 -25.61
C SER A 558 -15.38 6.44 -25.85
N THR A 559 -14.73 7.60 -25.77
CA THR A 559 -13.27 7.73 -25.88
C THR A 559 -12.61 7.09 -24.66
N SER A 560 -13.07 7.46 -23.47
CA SER A 560 -12.47 7.00 -22.22
C SER A 560 -12.72 5.51 -21.94
N LEU A 561 -13.86 4.96 -22.38
CA LEU A 561 -14.17 3.53 -22.27
C LEU A 561 -13.22 2.61 -23.04
N LYS A 562 -12.51 3.11 -24.07
CA LYS A 562 -11.49 2.32 -24.77
C LYS A 562 -10.35 1.89 -23.82
N PHE A 563 -10.11 2.68 -22.78
CA PHE A 563 -9.03 2.48 -21.81
C PHE A 563 -9.45 1.61 -20.61
N THR A 564 -10.73 1.24 -20.48
CA THR A 564 -11.20 0.41 -19.35
C THR A 564 -11.06 -1.11 -19.60
N LYS A 565 -10.69 -1.51 -20.83
CA LYS A 565 -10.53 -2.89 -21.35
C LYS A 565 -11.61 -3.89 -20.92
N GLY A 566 -12.44 -4.32 -21.88
CA GLY A 566 -13.18 -5.57 -21.74
C GLY A 566 -14.02 -5.98 -22.93
N ARG A 567 -13.42 -6.50 -24.00
CA ARG A 567 -14.10 -7.51 -24.82
C ARG A 567 -13.22 -8.74 -24.84
N LYS A 568 -13.44 -9.66 -23.89
CA LYS A 568 -13.00 -11.04 -24.04
C LYS A 568 -14.18 -11.83 -24.61
N LYS A 569 -14.08 -12.24 -25.88
CA LYS A 569 -14.91 -13.35 -26.37
C LYS A 569 -14.39 -14.60 -25.68
N VAL A 570 -15.18 -15.17 -24.78
CA VAL A 570 -15.01 -16.54 -24.30
C VAL A 570 -16.20 -17.30 -24.87
N ASP A 571 -15.94 -18.34 -25.68
CA ASP A 571 -16.93 -19.30 -26.18
C ASP A 571 -18.29 -18.73 -26.63
N ARG A 572 -18.25 -17.71 -27.50
CA ARG A 572 -19.43 -17.11 -28.16
C ARG A 572 -20.51 -16.56 -27.22
N THR A 573 -20.25 -16.47 -25.91
CA THR A 573 -21.15 -15.84 -24.93
C THR A 573 -20.61 -14.46 -24.56
N ILE A 574 -21.44 -13.42 -24.71
CA ILE A 574 -21.11 -12.07 -24.26
C ILE A 574 -21.37 -12.03 -22.76
N VAL A 575 -20.33 -12.14 -21.95
CA VAL A 575 -20.43 -11.90 -20.50
C VAL A 575 -20.43 -10.38 -20.30
N GLN A 576 -21.48 -9.83 -19.68
CA GLN A 576 -21.52 -8.42 -19.29
C GLN A 576 -20.29 -8.09 -18.45
N GLN A 577 -19.51 -7.09 -18.85
CA GLN A 577 -18.30 -6.70 -18.11
C GLN A 577 -18.55 -5.43 -17.30
N ARG A 578 -18.09 -5.44 -16.04
CA ARG A 578 -18.01 -4.22 -15.22
C ARG A 578 -16.84 -3.37 -15.74
N ALA A 579 -17.10 -2.11 -16.02
CA ALA A 579 -16.07 -1.10 -16.27
C ALA A 579 -16.22 0.05 -15.30
N PHE A 580 -15.12 0.78 -15.13
CA PHE A 580 -15.04 1.89 -14.22
C PHE A 580 -14.44 3.10 -14.92
N LEU A 581 -15.01 4.26 -14.65
CA LEU A 581 -14.62 5.51 -15.28
C LEU A 581 -14.55 6.59 -14.22
N PHE A 582 -13.46 7.33 -14.17
CA PHE A 582 -13.36 8.51 -13.31
C PHE A 582 -13.98 9.71 -14.01
N VAL A 583 -14.65 10.56 -13.25
CA VAL A 583 -14.98 11.94 -13.62
C VAL A 583 -14.15 12.84 -12.75
N ALA A 584 -13.30 13.65 -13.39
CA ALA A 584 -12.41 14.60 -12.74
C ALA A 584 -12.85 16.02 -13.05
N MET A 585 -12.63 16.92 -12.09
CA MET A 585 -12.67 18.35 -12.32
C MET A 585 -11.28 18.78 -12.77
N VAL A 586 -11.18 19.40 -13.95
CA VAL A 586 -9.92 19.71 -14.62
C VAL A 586 -9.86 21.19 -14.97
N ALA A 587 -8.86 21.89 -14.43
CA ALA A 587 -8.58 23.29 -14.71
C ALA A 587 -7.70 23.40 -15.96
N LEU A 588 -8.34 23.67 -17.10
CA LEU A 588 -7.67 23.69 -18.41
C LEU A 588 -6.97 25.02 -18.70
N GLY A 589 -7.42 26.12 -18.08
CA GLY A 589 -6.96 27.48 -18.39
C GLY A 589 -6.99 27.78 -19.88
N ASP A 590 -5.96 28.50 -20.34
CA ASP A 590 -5.69 28.72 -21.75
C ASP A 590 -5.23 27.43 -22.43
N ILE A 591 -6.02 26.97 -23.41
CA ILE A 591 -5.84 25.70 -24.13
C ILE A 591 -5.05 25.95 -25.42
N SER A 592 -3.99 25.16 -25.65
CA SER A 592 -3.35 25.08 -26.96
C SER A 592 -4.01 24.01 -27.82
N GLU A 593 -4.60 24.41 -28.95
CA GLU A 593 -5.22 23.47 -29.90
C GLU A 593 -4.18 22.79 -30.79
N GLN A 594 -4.31 21.48 -30.97
CA GLN A 594 -3.46 20.66 -31.83
C GLN A 594 -4.32 19.80 -32.76
N PHE A 595 -3.95 19.80 -34.04
CA PHE A 595 -4.65 19.04 -35.10
C PHE A 595 -3.86 17.80 -35.55
N ALA A 596 -2.62 17.68 -35.10
CA ALA A 596 -1.72 16.56 -35.37
C ALA A 596 -1.15 16.03 -34.06
N VAL A 597 -0.66 14.79 -34.10
CA VAL A 597 0.00 14.18 -32.94
C VAL A 597 1.32 14.89 -32.61
N GLN A 598 1.57 15.09 -31.33
CA GLN A 598 2.73 15.76 -30.75
C GLN A 598 3.32 14.92 -29.60
N PRO A 599 3.84 13.70 -29.87
CA PRO A 599 4.23 12.74 -28.85
C PRO A 599 5.45 13.17 -28.00
N LEU A 600 6.20 14.18 -28.44
CA LEU A 600 7.40 14.68 -27.74
C LEU A 600 7.12 15.85 -26.79
N ILE A 601 5.86 16.27 -26.69
CA ILE A 601 5.49 17.36 -25.79
C ILE A 601 5.61 16.90 -24.34
N MET A 602 6.27 17.74 -23.55
CA MET A 602 6.52 17.51 -22.13
C MET A 602 5.80 18.52 -21.23
N ASN A 603 5.46 19.67 -21.80
CA ASN A 603 4.81 20.80 -21.14
C ASN A 603 3.93 21.51 -22.18
N PRO A 604 2.86 22.20 -21.77
CA PRO A 604 2.07 22.99 -22.71
C PRO A 604 2.94 24.08 -23.36
N PRO A 605 2.61 24.51 -24.60
CA PRO A 605 3.31 25.62 -25.25
C PRO A 605 3.26 26.89 -24.40
N THR A 606 4.26 27.75 -24.55
CA THR A 606 4.35 29.02 -23.82
C THR A 606 3.03 29.81 -23.90
N GLY A 607 2.55 30.27 -22.74
CA GLY A 607 1.30 31.01 -22.62
C GLY A 607 0.03 30.14 -22.50
N HIS A 608 0.17 28.82 -22.46
CA HIS A 608 -0.94 27.89 -22.29
C HIS A 608 -0.74 27.01 -21.05
N HIS A 609 -1.85 26.48 -20.53
CA HIS A 609 -1.88 25.63 -19.33
C HIS A 609 -2.22 24.17 -19.66
N SER A 610 -2.84 23.92 -20.81
CA SER A 610 -3.22 22.57 -21.26
C SER A 610 -3.21 22.48 -22.78
N ILE A 611 -3.37 21.27 -23.30
CA ILE A 611 -3.45 20.99 -24.74
C ILE A 611 -4.77 20.28 -25.05
N GLN A 612 -5.38 20.66 -26.16
CA GLN A 612 -6.52 19.95 -26.74
C GLN A 612 -6.15 19.38 -28.11
N GLY A 613 -6.24 18.08 -28.25
CA GLY A 613 -6.30 17.40 -29.55
C GLY A 613 -7.69 17.61 -30.12
N VAL A 614 -7.83 18.49 -31.12
CA VAL A 614 -9.12 18.94 -31.60
C VAL A 614 -9.75 17.90 -32.52
N LYS A 615 -11.00 17.53 -32.27
CA LYS A 615 -11.74 16.58 -33.10
C LYS A 615 -11.79 16.99 -34.57
N SER A 616 -11.61 16.02 -35.46
CA SER A 616 -11.73 16.20 -36.91
C SER A 616 -13.17 16.51 -37.34
N THR A 617 -13.34 17.55 -38.14
CA THR A 617 -14.61 17.93 -38.78
C THR A 617 -14.44 18.05 -40.30
N PRO A 618 -15.51 18.00 -41.11
CA PRO A 618 -15.39 18.17 -42.55
C PRO A 618 -14.74 19.49 -42.97
N SER A 619 -14.91 20.56 -42.18
CA SER A 619 -14.30 21.87 -42.41
C SER A 619 -12.89 22.01 -41.83
N GLN A 620 -12.52 21.18 -40.87
CA GLN A 620 -11.23 21.25 -40.17
C GLN A 620 -10.71 19.83 -39.91
N PRO A 621 -9.96 19.27 -40.88
CA PRO A 621 -9.36 17.95 -40.73
C PRO A 621 -8.37 17.91 -39.56
N SER A 622 -8.44 16.83 -38.79
CA SER A 622 -7.55 16.55 -37.66
C SER A 622 -7.25 15.06 -37.58
N TYR A 623 -6.13 14.71 -36.94
CA TYR A 623 -5.80 13.34 -36.58
C TYR A 623 -6.79 12.76 -35.55
N PHE A 624 -7.32 13.61 -34.67
CA PHE A 624 -8.14 13.19 -33.54
C PHE A 624 -9.58 12.90 -33.95
N THR A 625 -10.08 11.71 -33.61
CA THR A 625 -11.47 11.31 -33.91
C THR A 625 -12.49 11.86 -32.90
N GLN A 626 -12.01 12.26 -31.73
CA GLN A 626 -12.75 12.92 -30.65
C GLN A 626 -11.80 13.88 -29.96
N ASP A 627 -12.32 14.83 -29.18
CA ASP A 627 -11.47 15.73 -28.42
C ASP A 627 -10.71 14.99 -27.32
N GLU A 628 -9.42 15.29 -27.18
CA GLU A 628 -8.55 14.79 -26.11
C GLU A 628 -7.94 15.99 -25.38
N PHE A 629 -8.14 16.06 -24.05
CA PHE A 629 -7.60 17.13 -23.21
C PHE A 629 -6.45 16.60 -22.37
N VAL A 630 -5.34 17.35 -22.35
CA VAL A 630 -4.12 16.93 -21.66
C VAL A 630 -3.58 18.05 -20.78
N ILE A 631 -3.39 17.73 -19.51
CA ILE A 631 -2.72 18.60 -18.53
C ILE A 631 -1.34 18.02 -18.22
N TYR A 632 -0.42 18.87 -17.78
CA TYR A 632 0.98 18.49 -17.50
C TYR A 632 1.38 18.74 -16.04
N SER A 633 0.38 18.88 -15.17
CA SER A 633 0.56 18.98 -13.73
C SER A 633 -0.58 18.27 -13.00
N THR A 634 -0.27 17.62 -11.89
CA THR A 634 -1.25 16.90 -11.07
C THR A 634 -2.20 17.82 -10.31
N ASP A 635 -1.79 19.07 -10.06
CA ASP A 635 -2.57 20.08 -9.34
C ASP A 635 -3.66 20.74 -10.20
N GLN A 636 -3.69 20.49 -11.51
CA GLN A 636 -4.74 20.93 -12.43
C GLN A 636 -5.97 20.03 -12.43
N GLN A 637 -6.01 18.97 -11.62
CA GLN A 637 -7.15 18.07 -11.55
C GLN A 637 -7.46 17.61 -10.12
N LYS A 638 -8.74 17.30 -9.88
CA LYS A 638 -9.16 16.47 -8.74
C LYS A 638 -10.25 15.49 -9.14
N LEU A 639 -10.21 14.29 -8.57
CA LEU A 639 -11.18 13.23 -8.84
C LEU A 639 -12.47 13.48 -8.04
N LEU A 640 -13.61 13.56 -8.72
CA LEU A 640 -14.91 13.82 -8.09
C LEU A 640 -15.82 12.59 -8.03
N TYR A 641 -15.87 11.82 -9.11
CA TYR A 641 -16.73 10.64 -9.16
C TYR A 641 -16.00 9.43 -9.76
N LEU A 642 -16.35 8.25 -9.26
CA LEU A 642 -16.09 6.96 -9.90
C LEU A 642 -17.41 6.38 -10.36
N LEU A 643 -17.52 6.12 -11.66
CA LEU A 643 -18.70 5.53 -12.28
C LEU A 643 -18.48 4.04 -12.45
N GLU A 644 -19.45 3.24 -12.04
CA GLU A 644 -19.51 1.82 -12.38
C GLU A 644 -20.50 1.61 -13.52
N LEU A 645 -20.00 0.99 -14.60
CA LEU A 645 -20.72 0.77 -15.84
C LEU A 645 -20.79 -0.73 -16.14
N LYS A 646 -21.84 -1.17 -16.84
CA LYS A 646 -21.96 -2.51 -17.45
C LYS A 646 -22.19 -2.38 -18.95
N TYR A 647 -21.55 -3.24 -19.75
CA TYR A 647 -21.77 -3.32 -21.19
C TYR A 647 -21.57 -4.73 -21.75
#